data_AF-A0A956D5W0-F1
#
_entry.id   AF-A0A956D5W0-F1
#
_cell.length_a   1.000
_cell.length_b   1.000
_cell.length_c   1.000
_cell.angle_alpha   90.00
_cell.angle_beta   90.00
_cell.angle_gamma   90.00
#
_symmetry.space_group_name_H-M   'P 1'
#
loop_
_entity.id
_entity.type
_entity.pdbx_description
1 polymer ?
#
loop_
_entity_poly.entity_id
_entity_poly.type
_entity_poly.pdbx_seq_one_letter_code
_entity_poly.pdbx_strand_id
1 'polypeptide(L)'
;MENPSEGMDFSWVERFRAADRAAPTTVGELVSRVQEARQNLRRAGAFGNGSDVGNARLQNLVGTDIERLLATPEMRIAAGVDPSAQVDDSVLEQASPLRGFGLRAQEAMQRAHDRLHELGQCRIHAAEFSDEGMLGLARAIQRAVDSGDGTIEWYGNSYQLREADGSIDYRAVRDMVRHPIFHGVTAHELGHTVGLRHNFSGSYDAMNYAPDFWRIRDDGTMAPRAWDPLTDAEIDARIKEYQYSTVMDYGHNFVVTDANGLGHYDHAAIKMGYGDLVEVFATTPAANQRELAWFTFFQANWPVPLKISAFEGGEVSAYNYTDIPSIVGGREVLEQRVDVPYTSLRAFPELASNGIADPMMDAEGRLAVPYLFCSDEQADLGPDCYRYDAGSDPYETVNSVIESYWNYYIFNAFRRGRLGFDTGPYADRIYGRYFEKLKYANQIYSLYRPIFVDIFGEAQAETFFNRQDGLGPYTLAVQSAFRLLTRVITTPEPGTYVRRLRGDGTEGLVAGGGGLGAGVGVDAFDGRALETTWNFDDGYFWFDQLERVGFFYDKVLAVMALTDPQSNFLGRDTSADVRQYQINFYSSFSPAMQGFFRGLWGDDWSVIAPRSQGRELIYPTPAQLAGATMTGTPIEPNASFSIQLYSAVYAMAWIPETFDRSFFQRSRIWVRGGADEVTP
;
A
#
# COMPACT_ATOMS: atom_id res chain seq x y z
N MET A 1 -0.53 4.31 22.33
CA MET A 1 -0.13 4.00 20.94
C MET A 1 0.76 2.78 20.97
N GLU A 2 0.53 1.86 20.04
CA GLU A 2 1.39 0.70 19.82
C GLU A 2 2.82 1.16 19.50
N ASN A 3 3.81 0.36 19.87
CA ASN A 3 5.19 0.58 19.44
C ASN A 3 5.22 0.36 17.90
N PRO A 4 5.64 1.33 17.07
CA PRO A 4 5.60 1.16 15.60
C PRO A 4 6.34 -0.10 15.12
N SER A 5 7.49 -0.41 15.72
CA SER A 5 8.29 -1.60 15.38
C SER A 5 7.83 -2.88 16.09
N GLU A 6 6.65 -2.89 16.70
CA GLU A 6 6.10 -4.06 17.39
C GLU A 6 6.04 -5.29 16.48
N GLY A 7 6.63 -6.40 16.92
CA GLY A 7 6.69 -7.68 16.19
C GLY A 7 7.66 -7.71 14.99
N MET A 8 8.42 -6.64 14.76
CA MET A 8 9.50 -6.61 13.76
C MET A 8 10.82 -7.15 14.35
N ASP A 9 11.68 -7.70 13.49
CA ASP A 9 13.02 -8.16 13.86
C ASP A 9 14.05 -7.83 12.77
N PHE A 10 14.96 -6.93 13.10
CA PHE A 10 16.09 -6.53 12.26
C PHE A 10 17.44 -6.89 12.88
N SER A 11 17.48 -7.70 13.94
CA SER A 11 18.72 -8.15 14.59
C SER A 11 19.67 -8.87 13.63
N TRP A 12 19.12 -9.45 12.56
CA TRP A 12 19.88 -10.11 11.50
C TRP A 12 20.85 -9.16 10.77
N VAL A 13 20.59 -7.85 10.78
CA VAL A 13 21.41 -6.81 10.13
C VAL A 13 22.81 -6.76 10.72
N GLU A 14 22.96 -7.02 12.03
CA GLU A 14 24.24 -7.03 12.73
C GLU A 14 25.24 -8.03 12.13
N ARG A 15 24.76 -9.09 11.49
CA ARG A 15 25.62 -10.08 10.82
C ARG A 15 26.32 -9.52 9.58
N PHE A 16 25.82 -8.42 9.03
CA PHE A 16 26.25 -7.85 7.76
C PHE A 16 26.83 -6.43 7.89
N ARG A 17 26.77 -5.83 9.08
CA ARG A 17 27.22 -4.45 9.33
C ARG A 17 28.74 -4.33 9.28
N ALA A 18 29.23 -3.15 8.88
CA ALA A 18 30.61 -2.77 9.12
C ALA A 18 30.86 -2.47 10.62
N ALA A 19 32.12 -2.36 11.03
CA ALA A 19 32.47 -1.97 12.41
C ALA A 19 31.87 -0.59 12.77
N ASP A 20 31.52 -0.39 14.05
CA ASP A 20 30.92 0.85 14.54
C ASP A 20 31.73 2.09 14.16
N ARG A 21 31.04 3.08 13.56
CA ARG A 21 31.59 4.39 13.20
C ARG A 21 30.73 5.48 13.85
N ALA A 22 31.34 6.61 14.22
CA ALA A 22 30.59 7.78 14.66
C ALA A 22 29.66 8.26 13.53
N ALA A 23 28.48 8.83 13.83
CA ALA A 23 27.54 9.33 12.82
C ALA A 23 28.20 10.36 11.87
N PRO A 24 27.75 10.47 10.60
CA PRO A 24 28.24 11.48 9.68
C PRO A 24 28.01 12.90 10.23
N THR A 25 29.01 13.77 10.04
CA THR A 25 29.01 15.16 10.53
C THR A 25 28.97 16.20 9.40
N THR A 26 28.91 15.72 8.16
CA THR A 26 28.76 16.56 6.96
C THR A 26 27.88 15.86 5.93
N VAL A 27 27.31 16.66 5.03
CA VAL A 27 26.48 16.20 3.91
C VAL A 27 27.25 15.25 2.98
N GLY A 28 28.48 15.63 2.59
CA GLY A 28 29.31 14.82 1.71
C GLY A 28 29.69 13.47 2.33
N GLU A 29 29.91 13.44 3.65
CA GLU A 29 30.19 12.21 4.39
C GLU A 29 28.98 11.28 4.39
N LEU A 30 27.76 11.79 4.59
CA LEU A 30 26.54 10.99 4.51
C LEU A 30 26.42 10.31 3.14
N VAL A 31 26.51 11.08 2.06
CA VAL A 31 26.34 10.57 0.69
C VAL A 31 27.34 9.44 0.42
N SER A 32 28.61 9.63 0.81
CA SER A 32 29.64 8.59 0.70
C SER A 32 29.30 7.35 1.53
N ARG A 33 28.89 7.53 2.79
CA ARG A 33 28.57 6.42 3.69
C ARG A 33 27.36 5.61 3.23
N VAL A 34 26.34 6.25 2.67
CA VAL A 34 25.19 5.56 2.10
C VAL A 34 25.61 4.66 0.93
N GLN A 35 26.48 5.17 0.05
CA GLN A 35 27.01 4.38 -1.05
C GLN A 35 27.87 3.20 -0.55
N GLU A 36 28.72 3.43 0.44
CA GLU A 36 29.53 2.38 1.09
C GLU A 36 28.64 1.31 1.75
N ALA A 37 27.68 1.72 2.59
CA ALA A 37 26.76 0.83 3.29
C ALA A 37 25.99 -0.06 2.31
N ARG A 38 25.43 0.54 1.25
CA ARG A 38 24.73 -0.20 0.18
C ARG A 38 25.63 -1.23 -0.48
N GLN A 39 26.89 -0.88 -0.79
CA GLN A 39 27.84 -1.80 -1.41
C GLN A 39 28.27 -2.93 -0.46
N ASN A 40 28.50 -2.62 0.82
CA ASN A 40 28.92 -3.58 1.83
C ASN A 40 27.82 -4.60 2.12
N LEU A 41 26.61 -4.13 2.42
CA LEU A 41 25.43 -4.98 2.66
C LEU A 41 25.15 -5.87 1.45
N ARG A 42 25.28 -5.33 0.22
CA ARG A 42 25.16 -6.11 -1.01
C ARG A 42 26.23 -7.20 -1.10
N ARG A 43 27.51 -6.87 -0.92
CA ARG A 43 28.61 -7.86 -0.98
C ARG A 43 28.49 -8.94 0.08
N ALA A 44 27.93 -8.58 1.24
CA ALA A 44 27.72 -9.49 2.35
C ALA A 44 26.49 -10.41 2.15
N GLY A 45 25.67 -10.18 1.12
CA GLY A 45 24.49 -10.98 0.82
C GLY A 45 23.27 -10.65 1.69
N ALA A 46 23.23 -9.46 2.30
CA ALA A 46 22.15 -9.01 3.18
C ALA A 46 20.78 -8.97 2.48
N PHE A 47 20.77 -8.81 1.16
CA PHE A 47 19.57 -8.73 0.32
C PHE A 47 19.39 -9.93 -0.60
N GLY A 48 19.96 -11.09 -0.25
CA GLY A 48 19.95 -12.28 -1.10
C GLY A 48 21.18 -12.40 -2.00
N ASN A 49 21.20 -13.43 -2.84
CA ASN A 49 22.37 -13.82 -3.63
C ASN A 49 22.09 -13.89 -5.15
N GLY A 50 20.94 -13.38 -5.62
CA GLY A 50 20.59 -13.37 -7.04
C GLY A 50 20.20 -14.74 -7.61
N SER A 51 20.02 -15.76 -6.77
CA SER A 51 19.71 -17.12 -7.23
C SER A 51 18.22 -17.42 -7.17
N ASP A 52 17.66 -17.94 -8.28
CA ASP A 52 16.23 -18.21 -8.45
C ASP A 52 15.82 -19.60 -7.89
N VAL A 53 16.18 -19.85 -6.62
CA VAL A 53 16.11 -21.19 -6.02
C VAL A 53 14.69 -21.58 -5.64
N GLY A 54 13.84 -20.64 -5.22
CA GLY A 54 12.45 -20.90 -4.86
C GLY A 54 11.59 -21.18 -6.07
N ASN A 55 11.77 -20.48 -7.21
CA ASN A 55 11.13 -20.91 -8.46
C ASN A 55 11.59 -22.32 -8.87
N ALA A 56 12.88 -22.65 -8.73
CA ALA A 56 13.35 -24.02 -8.97
C ALA A 56 12.70 -25.05 -8.01
N ARG A 57 12.47 -24.69 -6.74
CA ARG A 57 11.73 -25.55 -5.79
C ARG A 57 10.27 -25.74 -6.21
N LEU A 58 9.59 -24.69 -6.66
CA LEU A 58 8.23 -24.78 -7.18
C LEU A 58 8.17 -25.66 -8.44
N GLN A 59 9.13 -25.51 -9.36
CA GLN A 59 9.24 -26.35 -10.55
C GLN A 59 9.47 -27.83 -10.23
N ASN A 60 10.17 -28.15 -9.14
CA ASN A 60 10.33 -29.53 -8.69
C ASN A 60 9.03 -30.18 -8.17
N LEU A 61 7.97 -29.39 -7.92
CA LEU A 61 6.66 -29.91 -7.55
C LEU A 61 5.78 -30.20 -8.77
N VAL A 62 6.16 -29.76 -9.97
CA VAL A 62 5.42 -30.04 -11.20
C VAL A 62 5.41 -31.55 -11.47
N GLY A 63 4.23 -32.09 -11.77
CA GLY A 63 3.98 -33.52 -11.98
C GLY A 63 3.80 -34.34 -10.70
N THR A 64 3.88 -33.72 -9.52
CA THR A 64 3.71 -34.41 -8.23
C THR A 64 2.26 -34.40 -7.73
N ASP A 65 1.96 -35.22 -6.72
CA ASP A 65 0.65 -35.18 -6.06
C ASP A 65 0.39 -33.84 -5.36
N ILE A 66 1.44 -33.10 -4.96
CA ILE A 66 1.28 -31.77 -4.37
C ILE A 66 0.71 -30.79 -5.41
N GLU A 67 1.20 -30.83 -6.65
CA GLU A 67 0.64 -30.00 -7.74
C GLU A 67 -0.85 -30.31 -7.96
N ARG A 68 -1.23 -31.59 -7.95
CA ARG A 68 -2.64 -32.00 -8.08
C ARG A 68 -3.52 -31.49 -6.95
N LEU A 69 -3.00 -31.43 -5.73
CA LEU A 69 -3.71 -30.89 -4.57
C LEU A 69 -3.81 -29.34 -4.61
N LEU A 70 -2.86 -28.66 -5.26
CA LEU A 70 -2.90 -27.22 -5.47
C LEU A 70 -3.93 -26.82 -6.54
N ALA A 71 -4.16 -27.66 -7.55
CA ALA A 71 -5.28 -27.50 -8.47
C ALA A 71 -6.61 -27.82 -7.76
N THR A 72 -7.07 -26.92 -6.88
CA THR A 72 -8.33 -27.04 -6.13
C THR A 72 -9.54 -26.90 -7.05
N PRO A 73 -10.76 -27.23 -6.58
CA PRO A 73 -12.00 -26.90 -7.31
C PRO A 73 -12.06 -25.44 -7.74
N GLU A 74 -11.74 -24.50 -6.84
CA GLU A 74 -11.66 -23.06 -7.16
C GLU A 74 -10.68 -22.77 -8.30
N MET A 75 -9.47 -23.33 -8.27
CA MET A 75 -8.52 -23.12 -9.36
C MET A 75 -8.97 -23.69 -10.70
N ARG A 76 -9.65 -24.85 -10.69
CA ARG A 76 -10.25 -25.42 -11.91
C ARG A 76 -11.34 -24.53 -12.46
N ILE A 77 -12.22 -24.06 -11.58
CA ILE A 77 -13.26 -23.09 -11.91
C ILE A 77 -12.66 -21.86 -12.56
N ALA A 78 -11.60 -21.31 -11.97
CA ALA A 78 -10.96 -20.10 -12.47
C ALA A 78 -10.29 -20.29 -13.84
N ALA A 79 -9.89 -21.54 -14.14
CA ALA A 79 -9.40 -21.94 -15.44
C ALA A 79 -10.51 -22.30 -16.45
N GLY A 80 -11.79 -22.15 -16.09
CA GLY A 80 -12.94 -22.54 -16.92
C GLY A 80 -13.13 -24.05 -17.03
N VAL A 81 -12.57 -24.82 -16.10
CA VAL A 81 -12.65 -26.28 -16.02
C VAL A 81 -13.70 -26.69 -14.98
N ASP A 82 -14.48 -27.73 -15.27
CA ASP A 82 -15.44 -28.31 -14.32
C ASP A 82 -14.73 -28.65 -12.98
N PRO A 83 -15.20 -28.15 -11.83
CA PRO A 83 -14.59 -28.41 -10.52
C PRO A 83 -14.57 -29.89 -10.14
N SER A 84 -15.43 -30.72 -10.74
CA SER A 84 -15.47 -32.17 -10.54
C SER A 84 -14.61 -32.97 -11.54
N ALA A 85 -14.02 -32.30 -12.54
CA ALA A 85 -13.18 -32.94 -13.54
C ALA A 85 -11.97 -33.64 -12.91
N GLN A 86 -11.55 -34.75 -13.54
CA GLN A 86 -10.32 -35.42 -13.16
C GLN A 86 -9.12 -34.50 -13.40
N VAL A 87 -8.24 -34.41 -12.41
CA VAL A 87 -7.00 -33.62 -12.50
C VAL A 87 -5.97 -34.40 -13.32
N ASP A 88 -6.05 -34.25 -14.64
CA ASP A 88 -5.05 -34.73 -15.59
C ASP A 88 -4.08 -33.62 -16.01
N ASP A 89 -3.09 -33.94 -16.84
CA ASP A 89 -2.04 -32.99 -17.22
C ASP A 89 -2.58 -31.79 -18.01
N SER A 90 -3.69 -31.95 -18.74
CA SER A 90 -4.32 -30.86 -19.49
C SER A 90 -5.03 -29.85 -18.56
N VAL A 91 -5.65 -30.36 -17.50
CA VAL A 91 -6.24 -29.54 -16.43
C VAL A 91 -5.14 -28.85 -15.64
N LEU A 92 -4.04 -29.55 -15.33
CA LEU A 92 -2.90 -28.96 -14.63
C LEU A 92 -2.25 -27.84 -15.43
N GLU A 93 -2.12 -27.98 -16.75
CA GLU A 93 -1.55 -26.90 -17.59
C GLU A 93 -2.33 -25.59 -17.45
N GLN A 94 -3.66 -25.68 -17.31
CA GLN A 94 -4.56 -24.52 -17.24
C GLN A 94 -4.78 -24.00 -15.82
N ALA A 95 -4.94 -24.90 -14.84
CA ALA A 95 -5.39 -24.57 -13.49
C ALA A 95 -4.27 -24.63 -12.42
N SER A 96 -3.10 -25.18 -12.75
CA SER A 96 -2.01 -25.27 -11.77
C SER A 96 -1.41 -23.89 -11.49
N PRO A 97 -1.29 -23.48 -10.22
CA PRO A 97 -0.59 -22.25 -9.84
C PRO A 97 0.93 -22.38 -10.00
N LEU A 98 1.44 -23.56 -10.38
CA LEU A 98 2.85 -23.81 -10.69
C LEU A 98 3.14 -23.73 -12.20
N ARG A 99 2.09 -23.61 -13.03
CA ARG A 99 2.17 -23.55 -14.50
C ARG A 99 1.45 -22.29 -15.03
N GLY A 100 0.45 -22.45 -15.90
CA GLY A 100 -0.25 -21.37 -16.59
C GLY A 100 -1.07 -20.45 -15.68
N PHE A 101 -1.39 -20.86 -14.45
CA PHE A 101 -2.16 -20.06 -13.49
C PHE A 101 -1.31 -19.51 -12.34
N GLY A 102 0.02 -19.50 -12.47
CA GLY A 102 0.91 -19.00 -11.42
C GLY A 102 0.96 -17.47 -11.34
N LEU A 103 1.38 -16.94 -10.19
CA LEU A 103 1.55 -15.50 -9.95
C LEU A 103 2.39 -14.82 -11.04
N ARG A 104 3.44 -15.48 -11.52
CA ARG A 104 4.32 -14.95 -12.59
C ARG A 104 3.60 -14.83 -13.93
N ALA A 105 2.66 -15.72 -14.22
CA ALA A 105 1.83 -15.61 -15.42
C ALA A 105 0.89 -14.41 -15.29
N GLN A 106 0.29 -14.21 -14.11
CA GLN A 106 -0.56 -13.04 -13.83
C GLN A 106 0.22 -11.72 -13.94
N GLU A 107 1.38 -11.60 -13.28
CA GLU A 107 2.25 -10.42 -13.38
C GLU A 107 2.70 -10.16 -14.83
N ALA A 108 2.99 -11.20 -15.61
CA ALA A 108 3.37 -11.06 -17.01
C ALA A 108 2.21 -10.59 -17.89
N MET A 109 1.00 -11.11 -17.65
CA MET A 109 -0.22 -10.63 -18.32
C MET A 109 -0.53 -9.20 -17.94
N GLN A 110 -0.38 -8.83 -16.67
CA GLN A 110 -0.56 -7.46 -16.20
C GLN A 110 0.42 -6.50 -16.87
N ARG A 111 1.73 -6.82 -16.89
CA ARG A 111 2.72 -6.01 -17.62
C ARG A 111 2.41 -5.90 -19.12
N ALA A 112 1.90 -6.97 -19.72
CA ALA A 112 1.49 -6.94 -21.13
C ALA A 112 0.26 -6.02 -21.33
N HIS A 113 -0.70 -6.03 -20.40
CA HIS A 113 -1.82 -5.10 -20.39
C HIS A 113 -1.37 -3.65 -20.19
N ASP A 114 -0.53 -3.38 -19.19
CA ASP A 114 0.02 -2.05 -18.93
C ASP A 114 0.76 -1.49 -20.16
N ARG A 115 1.55 -2.33 -20.83
CA ARG A 115 2.21 -1.95 -22.09
C ARG A 115 1.24 -1.66 -23.23
N LEU A 116 0.06 -2.30 -23.27
CA LEU A 116 -0.98 -1.96 -24.24
C LEU A 116 -1.64 -0.62 -23.90
N HIS A 117 -1.79 -0.30 -22.61
CA HIS A 117 -2.25 1.02 -22.15
C HIS A 117 -1.26 2.12 -22.54
N GLU A 118 0.04 1.91 -22.32
CA GLU A 118 1.12 2.83 -22.76
C GLU A 118 1.08 3.11 -24.27
N LEU A 119 0.63 2.15 -25.07
CA LEU A 119 0.48 2.28 -26.54
C LEU A 119 -0.85 2.93 -26.96
N GLY A 120 -1.61 3.49 -26.01
CA GLY A 120 -2.84 4.23 -26.29
C GLY A 120 -4.05 3.34 -26.60
N GLN A 121 -4.05 2.06 -26.22
CA GLN A 121 -5.25 1.24 -26.31
C GLN A 121 -6.18 1.53 -25.13
N CYS A 122 -7.16 2.42 -25.33
CA CYS A 122 -8.23 2.65 -24.35
C CYS A 122 -9.06 1.38 -24.15
N ARG A 123 -8.82 0.66 -23.06
CA ARG A 123 -9.83 -0.22 -22.47
C ARG A 123 -10.69 0.60 -21.52
N ILE A 124 -11.98 0.66 -21.81
CA ILE A 124 -12.99 1.20 -20.90
C ILE A 124 -13.09 0.24 -19.72
N HIS A 125 -12.30 0.49 -18.67
CA HIS A 125 -12.57 -0.11 -17.37
C HIS A 125 -13.75 0.65 -16.78
N ALA A 126 -14.87 -0.05 -16.59
CA ALA A 126 -16.00 0.49 -15.85
C ALA A 126 -15.52 0.86 -14.45
N ALA A 127 -15.44 2.15 -14.25
CA ALA A 127 -15.00 2.81 -13.05
C ALA A 127 -16.13 2.74 -12.01
N GLU A 128 -15.97 1.90 -11.00
CA GLU A 128 -16.90 1.76 -9.87
C GLU A 128 -16.19 2.24 -8.62
N PHE A 129 -16.75 3.22 -7.87
CA PHE A 129 -16.06 3.86 -6.74
C PHE A 129 -16.91 3.89 -5.46
N SER A 130 -16.26 3.65 -4.32
CA SER A 130 -16.81 3.77 -2.97
C SER A 130 -15.69 3.96 -1.97
N ASP A 131 -15.54 5.16 -1.43
CA ASP A 131 -14.42 5.48 -0.54
C ASP A 131 -14.76 6.54 0.51
N GLU A 132 -13.87 6.69 1.49
CA GLU A 132 -14.00 7.66 2.58
C GLU A 132 -13.86 9.12 2.14
N GLY A 133 -13.21 9.38 0.99
CA GLY A 133 -13.16 10.73 0.41
C GLY A 133 -14.56 11.28 0.17
N MET A 134 -15.50 10.40 -0.17
CA MET A 134 -16.89 10.74 -0.40
C MET A 134 -17.70 10.96 0.89
N LEU A 135 -17.19 10.61 2.08
CA LEU A 135 -17.95 10.70 3.33
C LEU A 135 -18.35 12.14 3.66
N GLY A 136 -17.43 13.08 3.48
CA GLY A 136 -17.71 14.51 3.67
C GLY A 136 -18.80 15.01 2.72
N LEU A 137 -18.71 14.62 1.44
CA LEU A 137 -19.73 14.95 0.43
C LEU A 137 -21.08 14.29 0.75
N ALA A 138 -21.09 13.01 1.15
CA ALA A 138 -22.30 12.30 1.54
C ALA A 138 -22.99 12.95 2.75
N ARG A 139 -22.22 13.34 3.78
CA ARG A 139 -22.73 14.09 4.94
C ARG A 139 -23.27 15.46 4.52
N ALA A 140 -22.62 16.15 3.58
CA ALA A 140 -23.11 17.41 3.04
C ALA A 140 -24.45 17.24 2.30
N ILE A 141 -24.58 16.22 1.46
CA ILE A 141 -25.84 15.85 0.77
C ILE A 141 -26.93 15.54 1.80
N GLN A 142 -26.63 14.71 2.79
CA GLN A 142 -27.58 14.35 3.84
C GLN A 142 -28.06 15.58 4.61
N ARG A 143 -27.14 16.48 5.01
CA ARG A 143 -27.50 17.74 5.68
C ARG A 143 -28.36 18.65 4.79
N ALA A 144 -28.04 18.79 3.51
CA ALA A 144 -28.85 19.57 2.59
C ALA A 144 -30.29 19.03 2.50
N VAL A 145 -30.46 17.70 2.48
CA VAL A 145 -31.75 17.02 2.36
C VAL A 145 -32.51 16.89 3.69
N ASP A 146 -31.85 16.81 4.84
CA ASP A 146 -32.55 16.67 6.11
C ASP A 146 -32.88 18.03 6.74
N SER A 147 -31.91 18.94 6.75
CA SER A 147 -32.00 20.20 7.50
C SER A 147 -31.87 21.46 6.65
N GLY A 148 -31.40 21.35 5.40
CA GLY A 148 -31.34 22.44 4.43
C GLY A 148 -32.65 22.67 3.67
N ASP A 149 -32.55 23.31 2.50
CA ASP A 149 -33.64 23.46 1.52
C ASP A 149 -33.64 22.34 0.45
N GLY A 150 -32.72 21.39 0.58
CA GLY A 150 -32.53 20.32 -0.39
C GLY A 150 -31.65 20.70 -1.57
N THR A 151 -30.97 21.85 -1.55
CA THR A 151 -30.07 22.28 -2.63
C THR A 151 -28.59 22.18 -2.26
N ILE A 152 -27.74 21.91 -3.26
CA ILE A 152 -26.28 22.05 -3.16
C ILE A 152 -25.77 22.82 -4.38
N GLU A 153 -24.91 23.80 -4.12
CA GLU A 153 -24.09 24.45 -5.15
C GLU A 153 -22.86 23.59 -5.44
N TRP A 154 -22.67 23.23 -6.71
CA TRP A 154 -21.60 22.35 -7.16
C TRP A 154 -21.15 22.76 -8.56
N TYR A 155 -19.86 23.08 -8.73
CA TYR A 155 -19.30 23.49 -10.03
C TYR A 155 -20.09 24.62 -10.71
N GLY A 156 -20.48 25.64 -9.94
CA GLY A 156 -21.23 26.81 -10.44
C GLY A 156 -22.68 26.52 -10.83
N ASN A 157 -23.22 25.34 -10.49
CA ASN A 157 -24.59 24.94 -10.73
C ASN A 157 -25.29 24.58 -9.42
N SER A 158 -26.59 24.86 -9.34
CA SER A 158 -27.44 24.49 -8.21
C SER A 158 -28.18 23.19 -8.49
N TYR A 159 -28.08 22.21 -7.59
CA TYR A 159 -28.74 20.91 -7.70
C TYR A 159 -29.80 20.75 -6.61
N GLN A 160 -31.05 20.52 -7.01
CA GLN A 160 -32.10 20.08 -6.09
C GLN A 160 -31.96 18.58 -5.84
N LEU A 161 -31.55 18.19 -4.63
CA LEU A 161 -31.28 16.82 -4.22
C LEU A 161 -32.38 16.21 -3.35
N ARG A 162 -33.40 16.99 -2.97
CA ARG A 162 -34.53 16.53 -2.17
C ARG A 162 -35.75 16.25 -3.04
N GLU A 163 -36.28 15.04 -2.95
CA GLU A 163 -37.55 14.62 -3.52
C GLU A 163 -38.75 15.26 -2.81
N ALA A 164 -39.92 15.26 -3.45
CA ALA A 164 -41.14 15.80 -2.85
C ALA A 164 -41.57 15.08 -1.56
N ASP A 165 -41.15 13.83 -1.37
CA ASP A 165 -41.41 13.03 -0.17
C ASP A 165 -40.37 13.25 0.96
N GLY A 166 -39.38 14.11 0.73
CA GLY A 166 -38.30 14.41 1.67
C GLY A 166 -37.11 13.48 1.60
N SER A 167 -37.11 12.47 0.72
CA SER A 167 -35.95 11.58 0.52
C SER A 167 -34.90 12.18 -0.43
N ILE A 168 -33.72 11.55 -0.49
CA ILE A 168 -32.63 11.94 -1.40
C ILE A 168 -32.96 11.50 -2.83
N ASP A 169 -32.96 12.45 -3.76
CA ASP A 169 -32.99 12.16 -5.21
C ASP A 169 -31.61 11.66 -5.66
N TYR A 170 -31.43 10.34 -5.64
CA TYR A 170 -30.18 9.70 -6.09
C TYR A 170 -29.88 9.93 -7.58
N ARG A 171 -30.86 10.29 -8.42
CA ARG A 171 -30.60 10.65 -9.83
C ARG A 171 -29.99 12.03 -9.92
N ALA A 172 -30.52 13.01 -9.19
CA ALA A 172 -29.95 14.34 -9.09
C ALA A 172 -28.54 14.29 -8.48
N VAL A 173 -28.33 13.50 -7.41
CA VAL A 173 -26.99 13.26 -6.84
C VAL A 173 -26.04 12.68 -7.88
N ARG A 174 -26.47 11.65 -8.62
CA ARG A 174 -25.65 11.05 -9.69
C ARG A 174 -25.25 12.08 -10.75
N ASP A 175 -26.17 12.96 -11.16
CA ASP A 175 -25.89 13.96 -12.18
C ASP A 175 -25.01 15.10 -11.65
N MET A 176 -25.12 15.43 -10.36
CA MET A 176 -24.22 16.34 -9.64
C MET A 176 -22.77 15.80 -9.62
N VAL A 177 -22.57 14.56 -9.15
CA VAL A 177 -21.21 13.98 -9.00
C VAL A 177 -20.54 13.67 -10.33
N ARG A 178 -21.27 13.63 -11.45
CA ARG A 178 -20.69 13.44 -12.79
C ARG A 178 -19.87 14.64 -13.27
N HIS A 179 -20.23 15.86 -12.88
CA HIS A 179 -19.51 17.06 -13.32
C HIS A 179 -18.01 17.07 -13.01
N PRO A 180 -17.57 16.86 -11.74
CA PRO A 180 -16.14 16.82 -11.40
C PRO A 180 -15.42 15.71 -12.17
N ILE A 181 -16.05 14.53 -12.32
CA ILE A 181 -15.47 13.41 -13.06
C ILE A 181 -15.19 13.82 -14.52
N PHE A 182 -16.17 14.39 -15.20
CA PHE A 182 -15.97 14.83 -16.59
C PHE A 182 -14.98 15.99 -16.68
N HIS A 183 -15.01 16.93 -15.73
CA HIS A 183 -14.08 18.06 -15.72
C HIS A 183 -12.63 17.61 -15.52
N GLY A 184 -12.36 16.82 -14.49
CA GLY A 184 -11.05 16.26 -14.17
C GLY A 184 -10.51 15.39 -15.30
N VAL A 185 -11.28 14.41 -15.77
CA VAL A 185 -10.87 13.55 -16.90
C VAL A 185 -10.65 14.37 -18.17
N THR A 186 -11.50 15.34 -18.49
CA THR A 186 -11.27 16.19 -19.68
C THR A 186 -9.97 16.99 -19.53
N ALA A 187 -9.70 17.56 -18.35
CA ALA A 187 -8.46 18.28 -18.08
C ALA A 187 -7.23 17.36 -18.20
N HIS A 188 -7.31 16.14 -17.66
CA HIS A 188 -6.29 15.10 -17.76
C HIS A 188 -5.96 14.75 -19.22
N GLU A 189 -6.98 14.41 -20.01
CA GLU A 189 -6.82 14.03 -21.41
C GLU A 189 -6.31 15.20 -22.26
N LEU A 190 -6.78 16.44 -21.98
CA LEU A 190 -6.21 17.63 -22.61
C LEU A 190 -4.74 17.83 -22.23
N GLY A 191 -4.37 17.56 -20.97
CA GLY A 191 -2.99 17.52 -20.50
C GLY A 191 -2.10 16.64 -21.38
N HIS A 192 -2.55 15.42 -21.68
CA HIS A 192 -1.86 14.54 -22.63
C HIS A 192 -1.72 15.15 -24.03
N THR A 193 -2.76 15.82 -24.55
CA THR A 193 -2.68 16.46 -25.89
C THR A 193 -1.63 17.58 -25.97
N VAL A 194 -1.31 18.20 -24.83
CA VAL A 194 -0.28 19.23 -24.72
C VAL A 194 1.04 18.69 -24.16
N GLY A 195 1.22 17.36 -24.12
CA GLY A 195 2.50 16.72 -23.84
C GLY A 195 2.77 16.40 -22.37
N LEU A 196 1.77 16.55 -21.48
CA LEU A 196 1.90 16.08 -20.10
C LEU A 196 1.79 14.55 -20.04
N ARG A 197 2.64 13.94 -19.22
CA ARG A 197 2.53 12.54 -18.83
C ARG A 197 1.75 12.42 -17.53
N HIS A 198 1.41 11.19 -17.14
CA HIS A 198 0.92 10.94 -15.79
C HIS A 198 1.94 11.39 -14.74
N ASN A 199 1.42 11.87 -13.61
CA ASN A 199 2.19 12.16 -12.41
C ASN A 199 1.50 11.56 -11.17
N PHE A 200 1.97 10.38 -10.74
CA PHE A 200 1.41 9.63 -9.61
C PHE A 200 1.96 10.04 -8.24
N SER A 201 2.71 11.14 -8.17
CA SER A 201 3.14 11.74 -6.90
C SER A 201 2.23 12.86 -6.43
N GLY A 202 1.12 13.14 -7.14
CA GLY A 202 0.22 14.25 -6.85
C GLY A 202 -0.41 14.15 -5.47
N SER A 203 -0.74 12.93 -5.03
CA SER A 203 -1.25 12.60 -3.69
C SER A 203 -0.24 12.79 -2.56
N TYR A 204 1.06 12.85 -2.86
CA TYR A 204 2.17 12.88 -1.91
C TYR A 204 2.84 14.27 -1.86
N ASP A 205 2.53 15.13 -2.84
CA ASP A 205 3.11 16.45 -3.07
C ASP A 205 2.45 17.56 -2.22
N ALA A 206 2.44 17.37 -0.90
CA ALA A 206 1.73 18.25 0.04
C ALA A 206 2.12 19.72 -0.03
N MET A 207 3.35 20.04 -0.47
CA MET A 207 3.79 21.43 -0.66
C MET A 207 2.97 22.18 -1.73
N ASN A 208 2.36 21.43 -2.65
CA ASN A 208 1.63 21.94 -3.80
C ASN A 208 0.13 21.59 -3.74
N TYR A 209 -0.39 21.29 -2.54
CA TYR A 209 -1.83 21.18 -2.31
C TYR A 209 -2.52 22.53 -2.35
N ALA A 210 -3.84 22.51 -2.54
CA ALA A 210 -4.66 23.71 -2.52
C ALA A 210 -4.64 24.40 -1.14
N PRO A 211 -4.71 25.74 -1.07
CA PRO A 211 -4.59 26.49 0.19
C PRO A 211 -5.64 26.11 1.24
N ASP A 212 -6.84 25.69 0.81
CA ASP A 212 -7.90 25.23 1.71
C ASP A 212 -7.51 23.97 2.49
N PHE A 213 -6.68 23.08 1.93
CA PHE A 213 -6.13 21.95 2.68
C PHE A 213 -5.44 22.45 3.95
N TRP A 214 -4.51 23.38 3.81
CA TRP A 214 -3.72 23.91 4.92
C TRP A 214 -4.57 24.73 5.89
N ARG A 215 -5.60 25.43 5.41
CA ARG A 215 -6.56 26.15 6.27
C ARG A 215 -7.38 25.19 7.13
N ILE A 216 -7.78 24.04 6.58
CA ILE A 216 -8.58 23.03 7.29
C ILE A 216 -7.69 22.20 8.22
N ARG A 217 -6.50 21.83 7.76
CA ARG A 217 -5.55 20.96 8.46
C ARG A 217 -4.97 21.60 9.71
N ASP A 218 -4.71 22.91 9.66
CA ASP A 218 -4.04 23.65 10.73
C ASP A 218 -5.00 24.04 11.86
N ASP A 219 -5.07 23.19 12.87
CA ASP A 219 -5.76 23.42 14.13
C ASP A 219 -4.85 23.97 15.25
N GLY A 220 -3.59 24.27 14.93
CA GLY A 220 -2.54 24.70 15.87
C GLY A 220 -1.73 23.58 16.52
N THR A 221 -2.09 22.30 16.29
CA THR A 221 -1.41 21.12 16.86
C THR A 221 -1.11 20.02 15.85
N MET A 222 -1.05 20.36 14.56
CA MET A 222 -0.82 19.42 13.46
C MET A 222 0.30 18.42 13.71
N ALA A 223 0.01 17.15 13.47
CA ALA A 223 0.97 16.04 13.42
C ALA A 223 0.66 15.09 12.25
N PRO A 224 1.54 14.16 11.85
CA PRO A 224 1.20 13.16 10.84
C PRO A 224 -0.04 12.36 11.24
N ARG A 225 -0.83 11.86 10.28
CA ARG A 225 -2.14 11.22 10.55
C ARG A 225 -2.08 9.99 11.45
N ALA A 226 -0.94 9.33 11.51
CA ALA A 226 -0.69 8.26 12.46
C ALA A 226 -0.82 8.70 13.94
N TRP A 227 -0.57 9.98 14.24
CA TRP A 227 -0.67 10.59 15.58
C TRP A 227 -1.79 11.61 15.71
N ASP A 228 -2.27 12.15 14.59
CA ASP A 228 -3.35 13.13 14.52
C ASP A 228 -4.40 12.68 13.48
N PRO A 229 -5.25 11.70 13.85
CA PRO A 229 -6.24 11.11 12.95
C PRO A 229 -7.23 12.15 12.41
N LEU A 230 -7.82 11.84 11.27
CA LEU A 230 -8.81 12.69 10.63
C LEU A 230 -10.01 12.96 11.56
N THR A 231 -10.33 14.23 11.76
CA THR A 231 -11.44 14.65 12.63
C THR A 231 -12.76 14.76 11.86
N ASP A 232 -13.90 14.70 12.58
CA ASP A 232 -15.22 14.95 11.97
C ASP A 232 -15.32 16.36 11.35
N ALA A 233 -14.62 17.35 11.92
CA ALA A 233 -14.60 18.71 11.37
C ALA A 233 -13.86 18.78 10.02
N GLU A 234 -12.74 18.06 9.89
CA GLU A 234 -12.01 17.97 8.63
C GLU A 234 -12.78 17.17 7.56
N ILE A 235 -13.46 16.09 7.97
CA ILE A 235 -14.38 15.32 7.10
C ILE A 235 -15.50 16.22 6.60
N ASP A 236 -16.15 16.96 7.51
CA ASP A 236 -17.25 17.86 7.16
C ASP A 236 -16.81 19.03 6.29
N ALA A 237 -15.56 19.47 6.43
CA ALA A 237 -14.90 20.46 5.57
C ALA A 237 -14.38 19.87 4.25
N ARG A 238 -14.54 18.55 4.03
CA ARG A 238 -14.15 17.81 2.82
C ARG A 238 -12.66 17.95 2.50
N ILE A 239 -11.79 17.85 3.52
CA ILE A 239 -10.35 18.08 3.38
C ILE A 239 -9.69 17.27 2.25
N LYS A 240 -10.15 16.03 2.00
CA LYS A 240 -9.60 15.13 0.98
C LYS A 240 -9.72 15.71 -0.45
N GLU A 241 -10.67 16.62 -0.70
CA GLU A 241 -10.86 17.31 -2.00
C GLU A 241 -9.70 18.26 -2.37
N TYR A 242 -8.80 18.53 -1.42
CA TYR A 242 -7.71 19.50 -1.56
C TYR A 242 -6.31 18.85 -1.50
N GLN A 243 -6.22 17.50 -1.55
CA GLN A 243 -5.00 16.71 -1.31
C GLN A 243 -4.26 16.24 -2.59
N TYR A 244 -4.48 16.88 -3.74
CA TYR A 244 -3.76 16.56 -4.97
C TYR A 244 -3.17 17.81 -5.60
N SER A 245 -1.92 17.70 -6.06
CA SER A 245 -1.24 18.81 -6.74
C SER A 245 -1.46 18.84 -8.26
N THR A 246 -2.03 17.79 -8.86
CA THR A 246 -2.18 17.63 -10.31
C THR A 246 -3.38 16.77 -10.69
N VAL A 247 -4.04 17.11 -11.80
CA VAL A 247 -5.05 16.25 -12.44
C VAL A 247 -4.43 15.10 -13.22
N MET A 248 -3.11 15.08 -13.42
CA MET A 248 -2.38 14.00 -14.11
C MET A 248 -2.14 12.78 -13.22
N ASP A 249 -2.60 12.81 -11.97
CA ASP A 249 -2.57 11.68 -11.04
C ASP A 249 -3.81 10.80 -11.24
N TYR A 250 -3.62 9.49 -11.10
CA TYR A 250 -4.74 8.56 -10.95
C TYR A 250 -5.12 8.54 -9.48
N GLY A 251 -5.70 9.61 -8.94
CA GLY A 251 -5.96 9.65 -7.50
C GLY A 251 -6.96 8.61 -7.00
N HIS A 252 -7.17 8.61 -5.69
CA HIS A 252 -7.97 7.64 -4.94
C HIS A 252 -9.38 7.46 -5.52
N ASN A 253 -10.01 8.55 -5.99
CA ASN A 253 -11.22 8.53 -6.80
C ASN A 253 -11.42 9.82 -7.61
N PHE A 254 -12.19 9.74 -8.70
CA PHE A 254 -12.39 10.88 -9.62
C PHE A 254 -13.29 12.01 -9.10
N VAL A 255 -14.01 11.82 -8.00
CA VAL A 255 -14.90 12.86 -7.46
C VAL A 255 -14.14 13.79 -6.52
N VAL A 256 -13.16 13.25 -5.79
CA VAL A 256 -12.41 13.92 -4.72
C VAL A 256 -11.04 14.36 -5.21
N THR A 257 -10.37 13.57 -6.06
CA THR A 257 -9.02 13.88 -6.58
C THR A 257 -9.00 15.17 -7.37
N ASP A 258 -9.91 15.32 -8.34
CA ASP A 258 -9.95 16.47 -9.24
C ASP A 258 -11.08 17.45 -8.85
N ALA A 259 -11.56 17.38 -7.62
CA ALA A 259 -12.72 18.14 -7.15
C ALA A 259 -12.60 19.64 -7.36
N ASN A 260 -11.37 20.15 -7.45
CA ASN A 260 -11.06 21.57 -7.63
C ASN A 260 -10.38 21.90 -8.98
N GLY A 261 -10.31 20.95 -9.92
CA GLY A 261 -9.70 21.15 -11.23
C GLY A 261 -8.16 21.13 -11.20
N LEU A 262 -7.54 21.98 -12.03
CA LEU A 262 -6.07 22.04 -12.19
C LEU A 262 -5.38 22.43 -10.88
N GLY A 263 -4.33 21.69 -10.52
CA GLY A 263 -3.49 21.96 -9.34
C GLY A 263 -2.20 22.71 -9.69
N HIS A 264 -1.41 23.05 -8.65
CA HIS A 264 -0.18 23.82 -8.80
C HIS A 264 0.85 23.14 -9.71
N TYR A 265 0.92 21.81 -9.73
CA TYR A 265 1.83 21.09 -10.62
C TYR A 265 1.42 21.23 -12.08
N ASP A 266 0.13 21.18 -12.40
CA ASP A 266 -0.36 21.32 -13.79
C ASP A 266 0.06 22.67 -14.38
N HIS A 267 -0.09 23.73 -13.58
CA HIS A 267 0.36 25.07 -13.96
C HIS A 267 1.87 25.14 -14.15
N ALA A 268 2.66 24.60 -13.21
CA ALA A 268 4.12 24.60 -13.32
C ALA A 268 4.64 23.77 -14.48
N ALA A 269 4.05 22.61 -14.76
CA ALA A 269 4.44 21.74 -15.86
C ALA A 269 4.24 22.43 -17.22
N ILE A 270 3.12 23.15 -17.41
CA ILE A 270 2.88 23.92 -18.64
C ILE A 270 3.82 25.13 -18.75
N LYS A 271 4.05 25.86 -17.65
CA LYS A 271 5.02 26.98 -17.60
C LYS A 271 6.42 26.51 -18.01
N MET A 272 6.85 25.37 -17.48
CA MET A 272 8.15 24.79 -17.81
C MET A 272 8.20 24.29 -19.25
N GLY A 273 7.23 23.48 -19.66
CA GLY A 273 7.23 22.84 -20.98
C GLY A 273 7.08 23.79 -22.17
N TYR A 274 6.39 24.93 -22.00
CA TYR A 274 6.11 25.87 -23.10
C TYR A 274 6.77 27.24 -22.93
N GLY A 275 7.21 27.60 -21.72
CA GLY A 275 7.78 28.91 -21.42
C GLY A 275 9.24 28.89 -20.97
N ASP A 276 9.83 27.71 -20.72
CA ASP A 276 11.09 27.57 -19.98
C ASP A 276 11.05 28.33 -18.63
N LEU A 277 9.86 28.40 -18.02
CA LEU A 277 9.61 29.10 -16.77
C LEU A 277 9.43 28.10 -15.62
N VAL A 278 10.02 28.42 -14.47
CA VAL A 278 9.85 27.69 -13.22
C VAL A 278 9.40 28.64 -12.12
N GLU A 279 8.69 28.11 -11.13
CA GLU A 279 8.23 28.90 -10.00
C GLU A 279 9.30 28.99 -8.91
N VAL A 280 9.48 30.18 -8.35
CA VAL A 280 10.22 30.42 -7.11
C VAL A 280 9.30 31.03 -6.05
N PHE A 281 9.54 30.76 -4.78
CA PHE A 281 8.83 31.43 -3.69
C PHE A 281 9.19 32.91 -3.64
N ALA A 282 8.20 33.79 -3.51
CA ALA A 282 8.39 35.23 -3.59
C ALA A 282 9.11 35.81 -2.35
N THR A 283 8.90 35.23 -1.17
CA THR A 283 9.21 35.88 0.12
C THR A 283 9.77 34.96 1.21
N THR A 284 10.33 33.79 0.87
CA THR A 284 10.90 32.85 1.86
C THR A 284 11.84 33.57 2.84
N PRO A 285 11.57 33.55 4.17
CA PRO A 285 12.42 34.21 5.15
C PRO A 285 13.86 33.69 5.09
N ALA A 286 14.85 34.58 5.28
CA ALA A 286 16.26 34.20 5.21
C ALA A 286 16.64 33.06 6.18
N ALA A 287 16.00 32.99 7.36
CA ALA A 287 16.20 31.92 8.33
C ALA A 287 15.74 30.54 7.84
N ASN A 288 14.84 30.51 6.85
CA ASN A 288 14.20 29.31 6.32
C ASN A 288 14.84 28.80 5.02
N GLN A 289 15.54 29.65 4.28
CA GLN A 289 16.09 29.32 2.96
C GLN A 289 17.01 28.10 3.00
N ARG A 290 17.87 28.01 4.02
CA ARG A 290 18.78 26.87 4.19
C ARG A 290 18.01 25.55 4.36
N GLU A 291 17.00 25.56 5.22
CA GLU A 291 16.17 24.39 5.52
C GLU A 291 15.36 23.96 4.29
N LEU A 292 14.76 24.92 3.58
CA LEU A 292 13.98 24.66 2.38
C LEU A 292 14.85 24.12 1.24
N ALA A 293 16.03 24.71 1.00
CA ALA A 293 16.96 24.19 -0.03
C ALA A 293 17.37 22.74 0.28
N TRP A 294 17.61 22.44 1.55
CA TRP A 294 17.92 21.09 2.02
C TRP A 294 16.75 20.12 1.83
N PHE A 295 15.53 20.52 2.23
CA PHE A 295 14.31 19.76 2.04
C PHE A 295 14.11 19.40 0.56
N THR A 296 14.22 20.39 -0.34
CA THR A 296 14.10 20.20 -1.80
C THR A 296 15.07 19.16 -2.34
N PHE A 297 16.34 19.20 -1.91
CA PHE A 297 17.33 18.19 -2.32
C PHE A 297 16.95 16.79 -1.83
N PHE A 298 16.58 16.65 -0.55
CA PHE A 298 16.29 15.34 0.02
C PHE A 298 15.03 14.71 -0.53
N GLN A 299 13.96 15.50 -0.67
CA GLN A 299 12.66 15.02 -1.13
C GLN A 299 12.75 14.41 -2.54
N ALA A 300 13.61 14.96 -3.41
CA ALA A 300 13.81 14.45 -4.76
C ALA A 300 14.63 13.14 -4.84
N ASN A 301 15.36 12.78 -3.78
CA ASN A 301 16.38 11.72 -3.84
C ASN A 301 16.15 10.56 -2.85
N TRP A 302 15.32 10.78 -1.83
CA TRP A 302 15.13 9.86 -0.71
C TRP A 302 13.65 9.59 -0.45
N PRO A 303 13.31 8.38 0.04
CA PRO A 303 11.91 8.03 0.36
C PRO A 303 11.34 8.89 1.48
N VAL A 304 12.20 9.45 2.34
CA VAL A 304 11.81 10.35 3.43
C VAL A 304 12.85 11.47 3.55
N PRO A 305 12.44 12.74 3.63
CA PRO A 305 13.39 13.85 3.70
C PRO A 305 13.98 13.99 5.11
N LEU A 306 15.29 13.78 5.25
CA LEU A 306 16.00 13.87 6.54
C LEU A 306 16.26 15.32 6.93
N LYS A 307 16.18 15.66 8.23
CA LYS A 307 16.48 17.01 8.72
C LYS A 307 17.96 17.32 8.62
N ILE A 308 18.31 18.55 8.26
CA ILE A 308 19.73 18.95 8.13
C ILE A 308 20.49 18.79 9.45
N SER A 309 19.82 19.02 10.58
CA SER A 309 20.37 18.90 11.93
C SER A 309 20.88 17.49 12.25
N ALA A 310 20.34 16.44 11.61
CA ALA A 310 20.83 15.07 11.71
C ALA A 310 22.30 14.92 11.26
N PHE A 311 22.81 15.90 10.51
CA PHE A 311 24.17 15.93 9.95
C PHE A 311 25.05 17.00 10.59
N GLU A 312 24.53 17.74 11.57
CA GLU A 312 25.26 18.79 12.29
C GLU A 312 25.50 18.40 13.76
N GLY A 313 25.54 17.10 14.04
CA GLY A 313 25.69 16.55 15.39
C GLY A 313 24.38 16.42 16.18
N GLY A 314 23.24 16.68 15.54
CA GLY A 314 21.91 16.37 16.08
C GLY A 314 21.56 14.89 15.96
N GLU A 315 20.45 14.51 16.59
CA GLU A 315 19.88 13.17 16.40
C GLU A 315 19.27 13.02 15.00
N VAL A 316 19.35 11.79 14.46
CA VAL A 316 18.71 11.47 13.19
C VAL A 316 17.21 11.70 13.27
N SER A 317 16.71 12.52 12.35
CA SER A 317 15.31 12.93 12.28
C SER A 317 14.92 13.23 10.83
N ALA A 318 13.62 13.23 10.57
CA ALA A 318 13.01 13.46 9.27
C ALA A 318 11.95 14.54 9.34
N TYR A 319 11.76 15.28 8.25
CA TYR A 319 10.62 16.18 8.12
C TYR A 319 9.36 15.38 7.91
N ASN A 320 8.29 15.83 8.56
CA ASN A 320 6.94 15.43 8.23
C ASN A 320 6.33 16.45 7.27
N TYR A 321 5.30 16.05 6.50
CA TYR A 321 4.59 17.01 5.65
C TYR A 321 4.01 18.17 6.49
N THR A 322 3.62 17.92 7.75
CA THR A 322 3.14 18.95 8.68
C THR A 322 4.21 20.01 9.04
N ASP A 323 5.50 19.72 8.78
CA ASP A 323 6.57 20.69 8.96
C ASP A 323 6.64 21.71 7.80
N ILE A 324 6.02 21.43 6.64
CA ILE A 324 6.12 22.25 5.41
C ILE A 324 5.81 23.73 5.64
N PRO A 325 4.71 24.13 6.32
CA PRO A 325 4.46 25.55 6.59
C PRO A 325 5.59 26.20 7.37
N SER A 326 6.17 25.50 8.34
CA SER A 326 7.30 26.02 9.12
C SER A 326 8.59 26.11 8.31
N ILE A 327 8.83 25.16 7.39
CA ILE A 327 10.02 25.12 6.52
C ILE A 327 9.99 26.28 5.53
N VAL A 328 8.84 26.54 4.89
CA VAL A 328 8.70 27.59 3.86
C VAL A 328 8.59 28.99 4.50
N GLY A 329 8.13 29.08 5.75
CA GLY A 329 8.01 30.33 6.51
C GLY A 329 6.58 30.86 6.64
N GLY A 330 5.58 30.01 6.45
CA GLY A 330 4.16 30.31 6.63
C GLY A 330 3.28 29.66 5.55
N ARG A 331 2.01 29.40 5.88
CA ARG A 331 1.02 28.86 4.91
C ARG A 331 0.78 29.84 3.76
N GLU A 332 0.81 31.13 4.04
CA GLU A 332 0.61 32.18 3.04
C GLU A 332 1.75 32.24 2.02
N VAL A 333 2.95 31.77 2.38
CA VAL A 333 4.12 31.76 1.49
C VAL A 333 4.00 30.65 0.44
N LEU A 334 3.31 29.54 0.76
CA LEU A 334 3.06 28.44 -0.18
C LEU A 334 2.35 28.90 -1.46
N GLU A 335 1.53 29.96 -1.38
CA GLU A 335 0.82 30.52 -2.53
C GLU A 335 1.56 31.68 -3.22
N GLN A 336 2.61 32.20 -2.58
CA GLN A 336 3.37 33.35 -3.10
C GLN A 336 4.47 32.87 -4.05
N ARG A 337 4.08 32.61 -5.30
CA ARG A 337 4.95 32.08 -6.37
C ARG A 337 5.24 33.14 -7.43
N VAL A 338 6.45 33.14 -7.97
CA VAL A 338 6.88 34.01 -9.08
C VAL A 338 7.54 33.16 -10.15
N ASP A 339 7.16 33.39 -11.41
CA ASP A 339 7.75 32.70 -12.55
C ASP A 339 9.10 33.35 -12.92
N VAL A 340 10.13 32.53 -13.08
CA VAL A 340 11.47 32.94 -13.54
C VAL A 340 11.97 32.00 -14.63
N PRO A 341 12.86 32.44 -15.53
CA PRO A 341 13.46 31.52 -16.50
C PRO A 341 14.25 30.40 -15.79
N TYR A 342 14.09 29.15 -16.21
CA TYR A 342 14.83 28.01 -15.66
C TYR A 342 16.34 28.24 -15.70
N THR A 343 16.84 28.82 -16.80
CA THR A 343 18.26 29.14 -16.98
C THR A 343 18.78 30.23 -16.03
N SER A 344 17.90 30.91 -15.30
CA SER A 344 18.29 31.90 -14.29
C SER A 344 18.66 31.25 -12.95
N LEU A 345 18.27 29.99 -12.73
CA LEU A 345 18.55 29.27 -11.52
C LEU A 345 20.03 28.87 -11.41
N ARG A 346 20.52 28.90 -10.18
CA ARG A 346 21.86 28.50 -9.75
C ARG A 346 21.77 27.61 -8.51
N ALA A 347 22.85 26.91 -8.23
CA ALA A 347 22.96 26.09 -7.02
C ALA A 347 22.95 26.94 -5.75
N PHE A 348 22.36 26.39 -4.68
CA PHE A 348 22.43 27.01 -3.36
C PHE A 348 23.89 26.96 -2.85
N PRO A 349 24.53 28.10 -2.49
CA PRO A 349 25.97 28.15 -2.28
C PRO A 349 26.53 27.15 -1.26
N GLU A 350 25.84 26.94 -0.14
CA GLU A 350 26.26 26.00 0.91
C GLU A 350 26.20 24.54 0.44
N LEU A 351 25.12 24.14 -0.23
CA LEU A 351 24.95 22.79 -0.77
C LEU A 351 25.92 22.53 -1.93
N ALA A 352 26.16 23.53 -2.79
CA ALA A 352 27.13 23.47 -3.87
C ALA A 352 28.55 23.19 -3.37
N SER A 353 28.94 23.79 -2.25
CA SER A 353 30.24 23.52 -1.61
C SER A 353 30.40 22.08 -1.11
N ASN A 354 29.29 21.35 -0.97
CA ASN A 354 29.23 19.94 -0.61
C ASN A 354 28.96 19.00 -1.80
N GLY A 355 29.02 19.52 -3.04
CA GLY A 355 28.85 18.73 -4.27
C GLY A 355 27.41 18.60 -4.77
N ILE A 356 26.45 19.31 -4.17
CA ILE A 356 25.05 19.34 -4.60
C ILE A 356 24.84 20.59 -5.46
N ALA A 357 24.83 20.40 -6.78
CA ALA A 357 24.84 21.49 -7.76
C ALA A 357 23.48 21.74 -8.43
N ASP A 358 22.41 21.17 -7.89
CA ASP A 358 21.05 21.32 -8.41
C ASP A 358 20.63 22.81 -8.50
N PRO A 359 20.01 23.25 -9.60
CA PRO A 359 19.57 24.62 -9.77
C PRO A 359 18.35 24.91 -8.89
N MET A 360 18.57 25.56 -7.75
CA MET A 360 17.58 25.71 -6.68
C MET A 360 17.22 27.16 -6.37
N MET A 361 18.01 28.13 -6.81
CA MET A 361 17.86 29.52 -6.39
C MET A 361 18.07 30.47 -7.55
N ASP A 362 17.28 31.54 -7.64
CA ASP A 362 17.45 32.56 -8.69
C ASP A 362 18.55 33.60 -8.37
N ALA A 363 18.58 34.67 -9.17
CA ALA A 363 19.51 35.78 -8.99
C ALA A 363 19.19 36.61 -7.72
N GLU A 364 17.91 36.76 -7.38
CA GLU A 364 17.40 37.50 -6.22
C GLU A 364 17.53 36.72 -4.90
N GLY A 365 17.89 35.44 -4.95
CA GLY A 365 18.03 34.58 -3.77
C GLY A 365 16.74 33.86 -3.36
N ARG A 366 15.74 33.81 -4.25
CA ARG A 366 14.48 33.08 -4.06
C ARG A 366 14.65 31.63 -4.47
N LEU A 367 14.06 30.72 -3.69
CA LEU A 367 14.18 29.28 -3.92
C LEU A 367 13.10 28.78 -4.87
N ALA A 368 13.49 27.90 -5.78
CA ALA A 368 12.60 27.18 -6.67
C ALA A 368 11.63 26.33 -5.84
N VAL A 369 10.37 26.31 -6.27
CA VAL A 369 9.37 25.46 -5.64
C VAL A 369 9.61 24.00 -6.06
N PRO A 370 9.81 23.07 -5.12
CA PRO A 370 9.91 21.67 -5.47
C PRO A 370 8.55 21.15 -5.91
N TYR A 371 8.57 20.32 -6.95
CA TYR A 371 7.42 19.58 -7.46
C TYR A 371 7.79 18.12 -7.53
N LEU A 372 7.00 17.26 -6.90
CA LEU A 372 7.19 15.82 -7.04
C LEU A 372 6.69 15.35 -8.40
N PHE A 373 7.43 14.41 -8.98
CA PHE A 373 7.09 13.82 -10.26
C PHE A 373 7.40 12.33 -10.28
N CYS A 374 6.40 11.54 -10.62
CA CYS A 374 6.57 10.13 -10.90
C CYS A 374 5.63 9.66 -12.01
N SER A 375 6.18 9.01 -13.04
CA SER A 375 5.43 8.66 -14.26
C SER A 375 5.24 7.15 -14.42
N ASP A 376 4.64 6.75 -15.54
CA ASP A 376 4.27 5.37 -15.89
C ASP A 376 5.37 4.34 -15.61
N GLU A 377 6.63 4.66 -15.91
CA GLU A 377 7.74 3.74 -15.74
C GLU A 377 8.06 3.41 -14.28
N GLN A 378 7.56 4.21 -13.33
CA GLN A 378 7.81 4.08 -11.90
C GLN A 378 6.54 3.81 -11.08
N ALA A 379 5.39 3.69 -11.75
CA ALA A 379 4.09 3.51 -11.13
C ALA A 379 4.06 2.29 -10.20
N ASP A 380 3.43 2.45 -9.03
CA ASP A 380 3.21 1.41 -8.03
C ASP A 380 4.47 0.81 -7.38
N LEU A 381 5.65 1.42 -7.58
CA LEU A 381 6.91 0.90 -7.02
C LEU A 381 7.20 1.37 -5.60
N GLY A 382 6.60 2.47 -5.15
CA GLY A 382 6.76 2.99 -3.80
C GLY A 382 5.63 3.93 -3.39
N PRO A 383 5.42 4.14 -2.07
CA PRO A 383 4.30 4.95 -1.57
C PRO A 383 4.25 6.39 -2.10
N ASP A 384 5.37 6.92 -2.57
CA ASP A 384 5.48 8.24 -3.21
C ASP A 384 4.99 8.27 -4.68
N CYS A 385 4.60 7.12 -5.23
CA CYS A 385 4.22 6.94 -6.63
C CYS A 385 3.18 5.82 -6.83
N TYR A 386 2.26 5.66 -5.89
CA TYR A 386 1.16 4.72 -6.08
C TYR A 386 0.11 5.33 -6.99
N ARG A 387 -0.44 4.50 -7.87
CA ARG A 387 -1.69 4.85 -8.53
C ARG A 387 -2.81 4.64 -7.51
N TYR A 388 -3.81 5.50 -7.55
CA TYR A 388 -5.07 5.33 -6.83
C TYR A 388 -4.94 5.24 -5.32
N ASP A 389 -4.02 6.03 -4.79
CA ASP A 389 -3.79 6.26 -3.39
C ASP A 389 -4.22 7.68 -3.03
N ALA A 390 -4.19 8.01 -1.74
CA ALA A 390 -4.25 9.36 -1.21
C ALA A 390 -3.33 9.47 0.00
N GLY A 391 -2.66 10.61 0.18
CA GLY A 391 -1.97 10.91 1.43
C GLY A 391 -0.56 11.46 1.28
N SER A 392 -0.21 12.37 2.18
CA SER A 392 1.04 13.13 2.15
C SER A 392 2.26 12.41 2.72
N ASP A 393 2.08 11.19 3.22
CA ASP A 393 3.12 10.38 3.83
C ASP A 393 2.84 8.88 3.61
N PRO A 394 3.82 7.98 3.84
CA PRO A 394 3.65 6.56 3.55
C PRO A 394 2.54 5.89 4.36
N TYR A 395 2.24 6.41 5.57
CA TYR A 395 1.16 5.88 6.40
C TYR A 395 -0.19 6.19 5.75
N GLU A 396 -0.43 7.44 5.37
CA GLU A 396 -1.67 7.83 4.69
C GLU A 396 -1.84 7.09 3.37
N THR A 397 -0.81 7.08 2.50
CA THR A 397 -0.83 6.37 1.22
C THR A 397 -1.18 4.89 1.39
N VAL A 398 -0.45 4.16 2.23
CA VAL A 398 -0.67 2.71 2.38
C VAL A 398 -2.03 2.42 2.98
N ASN A 399 -2.47 3.21 3.98
CA ASN A 399 -3.79 3.01 4.57
C ASN A 399 -4.92 3.36 3.59
N SER A 400 -4.74 4.33 2.69
CA SER A 400 -5.73 4.59 1.63
C SER A 400 -5.91 3.38 0.69
N VAL A 401 -4.83 2.66 0.38
CA VAL A 401 -4.89 1.42 -0.41
C VAL A 401 -5.59 0.30 0.37
N ILE A 402 -5.31 0.18 1.67
CA ILE A 402 -5.97 -0.78 2.58
C ILE A 402 -7.47 -0.50 2.68
N GLU A 403 -7.86 0.76 2.91
CA GLU A 403 -9.26 1.21 2.98
C GLU A 403 -9.98 0.92 1.66
N SER A 404 -9.35 1.23 0.52
CA SER A 404 -9.90 0.93 -0.80
C SER A 404 -10.16 -0.57 -0.98
N TYR A 405 -9.23 -1.42 -0.56
CA TYR A 405 -9.43 -2.88 -0.65
C TYR A 405 -10.67 -3.33 0.12
N TRP A 406 -10.87 -2.84 1.35
CA TRP A 406 -12.03 -3.21 2.17
C TRP A 406 -13.35 -2.64 1.61
N ASN A 407 -13.35 -1.37 1.23
CA ASN A 407 -14.56 -0.66 0.78
C ASN A 407 -15.04 -1.12 -0.59
N TYR A 408 -14.11 -1.50 -1.48
CA TYR A 408 -14.45 -1.92 -2.84
C TYR A 408 -14.81 -3.40 -2.94
N TYR A 409 -14.84 -4.16 -1.83
CA TYR A 409 -15.18 -5.58 -1.87
C TYR A 409 -16.49 -5.87 -2.62
N ILE A 410 -17.55 -5.10 -2.36
CA ILE A 410 -18.85 -5.28 -3.05
C ILE A 410 -18.73 -5.01 -4.56
N PHE A 411 -17.91 -4.05 -4.95
CA PHE A 411 -17.69 -3.66 -6.34
C PHE A 411 -16.74 -4.60 -7.06
N ASN A 412 -15.80 -5.21 -6.35
CA ASN A 412 -14.83 -6.12 -6.95
C ASN A 412 -15.40 -7.55 -7.02
N ALA A 413 -15.87 -8.09 -5.89
CA ALA A 413 -16.19 -9.51 -5.76
C ALA A 413 -17.57 -9.92 -6.29
N PHE A 414 -18.49 -8.98 -6.56
CA PHE A 414 -19.84 -9.30 -7.03
C PHE A 414 -20.07 -8.83 -8.46
N ARG A 415 -20.78 -9.61 -9.26
CA ARG A 415 -21.00 -9.29 -10.68
C ARG A 415 -21.74 -7.98 -10.90
N ARG A 416 -22.81 -7.74 -10.14
CA ARG A 416 -23.62 -6.51 -10.21
C ARG A 416 -24.08 -6.13 -11.64
N GLY A 417 -24.38 -7.13 -12.46
CA GLY A 417 -24.80 -6.94 -13.85
C GLY A 417 -23.67 -6.66 -14.85
N ARG A 418 -22.40 -6.70 -14.43
CA ARG A 418 -21.25 -6.55 -15.32
C ARG A 418 -21.17 -7.70 -16.32
N LEU A 419 -20.86 -7.33 -17.57
CA LEU A 419 -20.53 -8.27 -18.64
C LEU A 419 -19.03 -8.63 -18.55
N GLY A 420 -18.68 -9.91 -18.73
CA GLY A 420 -17.28 -10.37 -18.64
C GLY A 420 -16.72 -10.41 -17.21
N PHE A 421 -17.58 -10.56 -16.21
CA PHE A 421 -17.16 -10.75 -14.82
C PHE A 421 -16.62 -12.18 -14.63
N ASP A 422 -15.36 -12.28 -14.23
CA ASP A 422 -14.62 -13.53 -14.12
C ASP A 422 -13.59 -13.48 -12.98
N THR A 423 -13.14 -14.65 -12.52
CA THR A 423 -12.17 -14.81 -11.43
C THR A 423 -10.76 -14.32 -11.79
N GLY A 424 -10.33 -14.43 -13.06
CA GLY A 424 -8.99 -14.02 -13.48
C GLY A 424 -8.78 -12.50 -13.33
N PRO A 425 -9.59 -11.66 -14.02
CA PRO A 425 -9.52 -10.20 -13.87
C PRO A 425 -9.76 -9.70 -12.44
N TYR A 426 -10.53 -10.45 -11.64
CA TYR A 426 -10.67 -10.18 -10.20
C TYR A 426 -9.35 -10.38 -9.47
N ALA A 427 -8.71 -11.55 -9.61
CA ALA A 427 -7.45 -11.87 -8.95
C ALA A 427 -6.32 -10.90 -9.36
N ASP A 428 -6.22 -10.58 -10.66
CA ASP A 428 -5.25 -9.62 -11.18
C ASP A 428 -5.45 -8.23 -10.56
N ARG A 429 -6.71 -7.80 -10.41
CA ARG A 429 -7.04 -6.55 -9.73
C ARG A 429 -6.66 -6.61 -8.26
N ILE A 430 -7.04 -7.67 -7.52
CA ILE A 430 -6.73 -7.77 -6.09
C ILE A 430 -5.22 -7.68 -5.85
N TYR A 431 -4.44 -8.40 -6.67
CA TYR A 431 -2.98 -8.39 -6.57
C TYR A 431 -2.39 -7.02 -6.96
N GLY A 432 -2.56 -6.58 -8.20
CA GLY A 432 -1.87 -5.38 -8.71
C GLY A 432 -2.40 -4.07 -8.12
N ARG A 433 -3.71 -3.96 -7.86
CA ARG A 433 -4.29 -2.74 -7.31
C ARG A 433 -3.98 -2.55 -5.83
N TYR A 434 -3.81 -3.64 -5.08
CA TYR A 434 -3.68 -3.59 -3.61
C TYR A 434 -2.44 -4.33 -3.10
N PHE A 435 -2.37 -5.66 -3.19
CA PHE A 435 -1.38 -6.45 -2.44
C PHE A 435 0.07 -6.25 -2.91
N GLU A 436 0.28 -6.03 -4.20
CA GLU A 436 1.60 -5.75 -4.76
C GLU A 436 2.21 -4.46 -4.19
N LYS A 437 1.39 -3.42 -4.01
CA LYS A 437 1.80 -2.16 -3.38
C LYS A 437 2.19 -2.35 -1.93
N LEU A 438 1.44 -3.17 -1.19
CA LEU A 438 1.77 -3.50 0.21
C LEU A 438 3.10 -4.24 0.30
N LYS A 439 3.36 -5.16 -0.64
CA LYS A 439 4.65 -5.85 -0.79
C LYS A 439 5.78 -4.85 -1.05
N TYR A 440 5.62 -3.95 -2.02
CA TYR A 440 6.66 -2.96 -2.36
C TYR A 440 6.95 -1.96 -1.23
N ALA A 441 5.92 -1.52 -0.50
CA ALA A 441 6.11 -0.67 0.68
C ALA A 441 7.04 -1.33 1.70
N ASN A 442 6.81 -2.61 2.03
CA ASN A 442 7.70 -3.37 2.91
C ASN A 442 9.09 -3.56 2.31
N GLN A 443 9.21 -3.87 1.02
CA GLN A 443 10.51 -4.11 0.38
C GLN A 443 11.42 -2.87 0.39
N ILE A 444 10.88 -1.68 0.09
CA ILE A 444 11.62 -0.42 0.20
C ILE A 444 12.04 -0.19 1.65
N TYR A 445 11.13 -0.38 2.60
CA TYR A 445 11.41 -0.18 4.01
C TYR A 445 12.54 -1.10 4.52
N SER A 446 12.46 -2.40 4.23
CA SER A 446 13.49 -3.38 4.58
C SER A 446 14.82 -3.13 3.86
N LEU A 447 14.81 -2.51 2.68
CA LEU A 447 16.03 -2.13 1.96
C LEU A 447 16.77 -0.99 2.69
N TYR A 448 16.03 -0.01 3.19
CA TYR A 448 16.60 1.18 3.84
C TYR A 448 16.99 0.95 5.29
N ARG A 449 16.23 0.16 6.05
CA ARG A 449 16.49 -0.03 7.48
C ARG A 449 17.92 -0.48 7.81
N PRO A 450 18.50 -1.49 7.12
CA PRO A 450 19.90 -1.89 7.33
C PRO A 450 20.92 -0.78 7.03
N ILE A 451 20.64 0.10 6.06
CA ILE A 451 21.51 1.22 5.71
C ILE A 451 21.57 2.23 6.86
N PHE A 452 20.42 2.55 7.47
CA PHE A 452 20.38 3.46 8.62
C PHE A 452 21.08 2.85 9.85
N VAL A 453 20.90 1.55 10.09
CA VAL A 453 21.61 0.84 11.17
C VAL A 453 23.12 0.84 10.95
N ASP A 454 23.60 0.67 9.71
CA ASP A 454 25.03 0.74 9.38
C ASP A 454 25.64 2.14 9.57
N ILE A 455 24.89 3.20 9.24
CA ILE A 455 25.39 4.58 9.28
C ILE A 455 25.33 5.20 10.67
N PHE A 456 24.24 4.97 11.41
CA PHE A 456 23.92 5.66 12.66
C PHE A 456 23.98 4.75 13.90
N GLY A 457 24.15 3.44 13.71
CA GLY A 457 24.12 2.45 14.77
C GLY A 457 22.70 2.05 15.20
N GLU A 458 22.59 0.86 15.78
CA GLU A 458 21.30 0.22 16.10
C GLU A 458 20.42 1.06 17.03
N ALA A 459 20.96 1.58 18.14
CA ALA A 459 20.17 2.29 19.15
C ALA A 459 19.54 3.59 18.61
N GLN A 460 20.30 4.36 17.83
CA GLN A 460 19.82 5.61 17.25
C GLN A 460 18.85 5.33 16.09
N ALA A 461 19.17 4.35 15.24
CA ALA A 461 18.29 3.91 14.17
C ALA A 461 16.94 3.42 14.71
N GLU A 462 16.93 2.57 15.74
CA GLU A 462 15.69 2.05 16.35
C GLU A 462 14.80 3.18 16.88
N THR A 463 15.40 4.17 17.55
CA THR A 463 14.65 5.36 18.01
C THR A 463 14.05 6.09 16.81
N PHE A 464 14.84 6.32 15.76
CA PHE A 464 14.42 7.01 14.56
C PHE A 464 13.28 6.28 13.81
N PHE A 465 13.27 4.95 13.77
CA PHE A 465 12.18 4.18 13.15
C PHE A 465 10.86 4.20 13.94
N ASN A 466 10.88 4.61 15.21
CA ASN A 466 9.68 4.63 16.06
C ASN A 466 9.17 6.04 16.38
N ARG A 467 9.97 7.08 16.13
CA ARG A 467 9.61 8.47 16.44
C ARG A 467 8.77 9.10 15.34
N GLN A 468 7.90 10.04 15.72
CA GLN A 468 7.03 10.78 14.81
C GLN A 468 7.82 11.66 13.83
N ASP A 469 8.86 12.35 14.29
CA ASP A 469 9.83 13.11 13.47
C ASP A 469 10.98 12.22 12.98
N GLY A 470 10.67 10.96 12.70
CA GLY A 470 11.57 9.96 12.15
C GLY A 470 10.87 9.14 11.07
N LEU A 471 11.19 7.85 10.95
CA LEU A 471 10.50 6.93 10.04
C LEU A 471 9.26 6.26 10.65
N GLY A 472 8.79 6.71 11.80
CA GLY A 472 7.59 6.19 12.47
C GLY A 472 6.36 6.03 11.55
N PRO A 473 5.97 7.05 10.74
CA PRO A 473 4.86 6.89 9.79
C PRO A 473 5.07 5.71 8.82
N TYR A 474 6.28 5.58 8.25
CA TYR A 474 6.61 4.47 7.34
C TYR A 474 6.55 3.13 8.09
N THR A 475 7.12 3.05 9.28
CA THR A 475 7.08 1.84 10.11
C THR A 475 5.65 1.39 10.37
N LEU A 476 4.74 2.31 10.70
CA LEU A 476 3.31 2.03 10.88
C LEU A 476 2.61 1.64 9.57
N ALA A 477 3.01 2.22 8.43
CA ALA A 477 2.51 1.84 7.11
C ALA A 477 2.81 0.36 6.81
N VAL A 478 4.06 -0.07 7.02
CA VAL A 478 4.49 -1.46 6.81
C VAL A 478 3.85 -2.42 7.81
N GLN A 479 3.63 -1.98 9.05
CA GLN A 479 2.86 -2.72 10.03
C GLN A 479 1.40 -2.91 9.58
N SER A 480 0.77 -1.86 9.05
CA SER A 480 -0.61 -1.88 8.53
C SER A 480 -0.74 -2.83 7.34
N ALA A 481 0.24 -2.81 6.42
CA ALA A 481 0.33 -3.74 5.30
C ALA A 481 0.40 -5.21 5.76
N PHE A 482 1.26 -5.54 6.73
CA PHE A 482 1.36 -6.90 7.27
C PHE A 482 0.08 -7.34 8.00
N ARG A 483 -0.52 -6.44 8.80
CA ARG A 483 -1.80 -6.69 9.48
C ARG A 483 -2.92 -6.94 8.48
N LEU A 484 -2.97 -6.22 7.36
CA LEU A 484 -3.96 -6.47 6.32
C LEU A 484 -3.80 -7.88 5.74
N LEU A 485 -2.60 -8.26 5.30
CA LEU A 485 -2.38 -9.55 4.63
C LEU A 485 -2.69 -10.74 5.56
N THR A 486 -2.28 -10.65 6.83
CA THR A 486 -2.61 -11.67 7.84
C THR A 486 -4.10 -11.68 8.19
N ARG A 487 -4.76 -10.51 8.25
CA ARG A 487 -6.22 -10.38 8.39
C ARG A 487 -6.95 -11.04 7.24
N VAL A 488 -6.55 -10.83 5.99
CA VAL A 488 -7.17 -11.44 4.80
C VAL A 488 -7.16 -12.97 4.93
N ILE A 489 -5.99 -13.55 5.21
CA ILE A 489 -5.86 -15.02 5.35
C ILE A 489 -6.77 -15.56 6.47
N THR A 490 -6.94 -14.79 7.54
CA THR A 490 -7.68 -15.19 8.75
C THR A 490 -9.11 -14.67 8.81
N THR A 491 -9.61 -14.04 7.76
CA THR A 491 -10.98 -13.50 7.73
C THR A 491 -11.99 -14.66 7.70
N PRO A 492 -12.95 -14.70 8.66
CA PRO A 492 -13.97 -15.73 8.73
C PRO A 492 -15.09 -15.48 7.71
N GLU A 493 -15.93 -16.49 7.47
CA GLU A 493 -17.12 -16.32 6.64
C GLU A 493 -18.24 -15.57 7.39
N PRO A 494 -19.13 -14.85 6.69
CA PRO A 494 -20.33 -14.31 7.30
C PRO A 494 -21.20 -15.44 7.87
N GLY A 495 -21.74 -15.26 9.07
CA GLY A 495 -22.57 -16.27 9.71
C GLY A 495 -22.59 -16.18 11.23
N THR A 496 -23.24 -17.16 11.85
CA THR A 496 -23.27 -17.30 13.31
C THR A 496 -22.23 -18.32 13.77
N TYR A 497 -21.48 -17.97 14.81
CA TYR A 497 -20.44 -18.80 15.40
C TYR A 497 -20.78 -19.15 16.84
N VAL A 498 -20.69 -20.44 17.18
CA VAL A 498 -21.02 -20.98 18.50
C VAL A 498 -19.78 -21.53 19.18
N ARG A 499 -19.71 -21.36 20.51
CA ARG A 499 -18.59 -21.89 21.28
C ARG A 499 -18.62 -23.42 21.27
N ARG A 500 -17.49 -24.02 20.90
CA ARG A 500 -17.31 -25.46 20.79
C ARG A 500 -15.91 -25.85 21.29
N LEU A 501 -15.84 -27.03 21.91
CA LEU A 501 -14.56 -27.68 22.19
C LEU A 501 -14.07 -28.37 20.91
N ARG A 502 -12.85 -28.05 20.47
CA ARG A 502 -12.21 -28.65 19.29
C ARG A 502 -11.58 -29.99 19.66
N GLY A 503 -11.17 -30.76 18.64
CA GLY A 503 -10.62 -32.11 18.82
C GLY A 503 -9.31 -32.18 19.61
N ASP A 504 -8.60 -31.06 19.71
CA ASP A 504 -7.36 -30.88 20.48
C ASP A 504 -7.61 -30.44 21.95
N GLY A 505 -8.88 -30.27 22.35
CA GLY A 505 -9.26 -29.81 23.68
C GLY A 505 -9.25 -28.28 23.87
N THR A 506 -8.99 -27.50 22.81
CA THR A 506 -9.09 -26.03 22.85
C THR A 506 -10.52 -25.56 22.62
N GLU A 507 -10.90 -24.41 23.18
CA GLU A 507 -12.19 -23.78 22.89
C GLU A 507 -12.09 -22.82 21.70
N GLY A 508 -13.04 -22.90 20.78
CA GLY A 508 -13.18 -21.96 19.65
C GLY A 508 -14.64 -21.66 19.33
N LEU A 509 -14.87 -20.52 18.67
CA LEU A 509 -16.12 -20.16 18.04
C LEU A 509 -16.11 -20.75 16.62
N VAL A 510 -16.92 -21.77 16.40
CA VAL A 510 -17.01 -22.53 15.15
C VAL A 510 -18.31 -22.18 14.44
N ALA A 511 -18.29 -22.12 13.11
CA ALA A 511 -19.48 -21.80 12.34
C ALA A 511 -20.62 -22.79 12.67
N GLY A 512 -21.78 -22.26 13.04
CA GLY A 512 -22.94 -23.06 13.40
C GLY A 512 -23.97 -22.32 14.26
N GLY A 513 -25.20 -22.83 14.25
CA GLY A 513 -26.29 -22.33 15.08
C GLY A 513 -27.26 -21.40 14.33
N GLY A 514 -28.55 -21.77 14.33
CA GLY A 514 -29.68 -20.93 13.90
C GLY A 514 -30.65 -20.64 15.05
N GLY A 515 -30.18 -20.74 16.30
CA GLY A 515 -31.00 -20.53 17.50
C GLY A 515 -30.90 -19.10 18.00
N LEU A 516 -32.05 -18.51 18.35
CA LEU A 516 -32.15 -17.17 18.95
C LEU A 516 -31.26 -17.08 20.21
N GLY A 517 -30.17 -16.32 20.14
CA GLY A 517 -29.46 -15.78 21.30
C GLY A 517 -28.20 -16.51 21.79
N ALA A 518 -27.70 -17.54 21.10
CA ALA A 518 -26.46 -18.21 21.48
C ALA A 518 -25.45 -18.21 20.32
N GLY A 519 -24.66 -17.15 20.17
CA GLY A 519 -23.59 -17.09 19.17
C GLY A 519 -23.06 -15.68 18.91
N VAL A 520 -21.90 -15.60 18.28
CA VAL A 520 -21.31 -14.37 17.74
C VAL A 520 -21.69 -14.29 16.26
N GLY A 521 -22.31 -13.19 15.85
CA GLY A 521 -22.60 -12.93 14.44
C GLY A 521 -21.43 -12.22 13.76
N VAL A 522 -20.98 -12.76 12.63
CA VAL A 522 -20.11 -12.08 11.67
C VAL A 522 -20.99 -11.66 10.50
N ASP A 523 -21.05 -10.37 10.21
CA ASP A 523 -21.86 -9.86 9.09
C ASP A 523 -21.11 -9.94 7.75
N ALA A 524 -21.78 -9.49 6.68
CA ALA A 524 -21.22 -9.53 5.33
C ALA A 524 -20.17 -8.42 5.03
N PHE A 525 -20.03 -7.43 5.91
CA PHE A 525 -19.02 -6.38 5.82
C PHE A 525 -17.72 -6.78 6.51
N ASP A 526 -17.82 -7.51 7.63
CA ASP A 526 -16.66 -8.05 8.36
C ASP A 526 -16.20 -9.42 7.86
N GLY A 527 -17.15 -10.28 7.48
CA GLY A 527 -16.89 -11.63 6.96
C GLY A 527 -16.71 -11.66 5.45
N ARG A 528 -16.03 -12.69 4.95
CA ARG A 528 -15.84 -12.93 3.51
C ARG A 528 -16.13 -14.37 3.17
N ALA A 529 -17.06 -14.59 2.25
CA ALA A 529 -17.47 -15.93 1.89
C ALA A 529 -16.41 -16.59 1.00
N LEU A 530 -16.05 -17.82 1.34
CA LEU A 530 -14.82 -18.43 0.83
C LEU A 530 -14.95 -18.86 -0.64
N GLU A 531 -16.07 -19.47 -0.99
CA GLU A 531 -16.27 -20.12 -2.29
C GLU A 531 -16.90 -19.19 -3.33
N THR A 532 -16.60 -19.45 -4.59
CA THR A 532 -17.19 -18.79 -5.76
C THR A 532 -18.60 -19.34 -6.01
N THR A 533 -19.52 -18.49 -6.49
CA THR A 533 -20.91 -18.91 -6.78
C THR A 533 -21.45 -18.30 -8.08
N TRP A 534 -22.44 -18.98 -8.67
CA TRP A 534 -23.11 -18.64 -9.93
C TRP A 534 -24.60 -18.46 -9.75
N ASN A 535 -25.20 -17.75 -10.71
CA ASN A 535 -26.64 -17.75 -10.87
C ASN A 535 -27.09 -19.04 -11.58
N PHE A 536 -27.48 -20.04 -10.80
CA PHE A 536 -27.97 -21.33 -11.30
C PHE A 536 -29.32 -21.23 -12.03
N ASP A 537 -30.05 -20.12 -11.89
CA ASP A 537 -31.36 -19.92 -12.53
C ASP A 537 -31.24 -19.45 -14.00
N ASP A 538 -30.05 -19.09 -14.48
CA ASP A 538 -29.82 -18.62 -15.87
C ASP A 538 -29.76 -19.76 -16.90
N GLY A 539 -30.19 -20.97 -16.52
CA GLY A 539 -30.40 -22.10 -17.43
C GLY A 539 -29.09 -22.70 -17.94
N TYR A 540 -29.04 -23.05 -19.23
CA TYR A 540 -27.92 -23.82 -19.81
C TYR A 540 -26.55 -23.13 -19.68
N PHE A 541 -26.51 -21.80 -19.65
CA PHE A 541 -25.28 -21.01 -19.57
C PHE A 541 -24.99 -20.50 -18.15
N TRP A 542 -25.52 -21.14 -17.11
CA TRP A 542 -25.34 -20.69 -15.71
C TRP A 542 -23.86 -20.56 -15.32
N PHE A 543 -22.96 -21.36 -15.91
CA PHE A 543 -21.51 -21.31 -15.64
C PHE A 543 -20.85 -20.02 -16.15
N ASP A 544 -21.43 -19.35 -17.15
CA ASP A 544 -21.00 -18.02 -17.60
C ASP A 544 -21.59 -16.88 -16.74
N GLN A 545 -22.50 -17.21 -15.82
CA GLN A 545 -23.25 -16.27 -15.01
C GLN A 545 -22.73 -16.26 -13.57
N LEU A 546 -21.43 -16.00 -13.43
CA LEU A 546 -20.77 -15.81 -12.15
C LEU A 546 -21.52 -14.75 -11.33
N GLU A 547 -21.90 -15.05 -10.10
CA GLU A 547 -22.61 -14.10 -9.23
C GLU A 547 -21.62 -13.40 -8.30
N ARG A 548 -20.70 -14.17 -7.71
CA ARG A 548 -19.66 -13.67 -6.80
C ARG A 548 -18.40 -14.52 -6.89
N VAL A 549 -17.23 -13.88 -6.92
CA VAL A 549 -15.92 -14.52 -6.74
C VAL A 549 -15.68 -14.80 -5.26
N GLY A 550 -15.23 -16.01 -4.94
CA GLY A 550 -14.93 -16.43 -3.58
C GLY A 550 -13.67 -15.78 -3.01
N PHE A 551 -13.62 -15.62 -1.69
CA PHE A 551 -12.47 -15.04 -1.00
C PHE A 551 -11.24 -15.97 -0.93
N PHE A 552 -11.35 -17.20 -1.44
CA PHE A 552 -10.24 -18.14 -1.58
C PHE A 552 -9.03 -17.51 -2.31
N TYR A 553 -9.27 -16.79 -3.41
CA TYR A 553 -8.20 -16.16 -4.19
C TYR A 553 -7.45 -15.10 -3.38
N ASP A 554 -8.17 -14.22 -2.68
CA ASP A 554 -7.58 -13.19 -1.81
C ASP A 554 -6.66 -13.82 -0.75
N LYS A 555 -7.08 -14.92 -0.11
CA LYS A 555 -6.25 -15.62 0.88
C LYS A 555 -4.97 -16.18 0.27
N VAL A 556 -5.05 -16.80 -0.91
CA VAL A 556 -3.87 -17.33 -1.62
C VAL A 556 -2.94 -16.22 -2.07
N LEU A 557 -3.48 -15.14 -2.64
CA LEU A 557 -2.70 -13.97 -3.07
C LEU A 557 -2.04 -13.25 -1.89
N ALA A 558 -2.70 -13.18 -0.73
CA ALA A 558 -2.11 -12.61 0.48
C ALA A 558 -0.93 -13.45 1.01
N VAL A 559 -1.05 -14.79 0.98
CA VAL A 559 0.08 -15.70 1.26
C VAL A 559 1.24 -15.45 0.32
N MET A 560 0.96 -15.30 -0.98
CA MET A 560 1.98 -15.01 -1.98
C MET A 560 2.65 -13.65 -1.71
N ALA A 561 1.88 -12.59 -1.48
CA ALA A 561 2.41 -11.25 -1.19
C ALA A 561 3.27 -11.22 0.09
N LEU A 562 2.94 -12.02 1.10
CA LEU A 562 3.76 -12.15 2.32
C LEU A 562 5.11 -12.82 2.06
N THR A 563 5.18 -13.75 1.11
CA THR A 563 6.32 -14.67 0.94
C THR A 563 7.18 -14.39 -0.28
N ASP A 564 6.64 -13.74 -1.32
CA ASP A 564 7.33 -13.42 -2.56
C ASP A 564 8.53 -12.48 -2.31
N PRO A 565 9.76 -12.92 -2.64
CA PRO A 565 10.98 -12.15 -2.40
C PRO A 565 11.35 -11.26 -3.58
N GLN A 566 10.70 -11.41 -4.74
CA GLN A 566 11.07 -10.64 -5.93
C GLN A 566 10.71 -9.17 -5.76
N SER A 567 11.67 -8.31 -6.09
CA SER A 567 11.54 -6.86 -5.98
C SER A 567 11.81 -6.19 -7.33
N ASN A 568 11.32 -4.96 -7.47
CA ASN A 568 11.55 -4.15 -8.66
C ASN A 568 12.00 -2.75 -8.22
N PHE A 569 13.30 -2.49 -8.28
CA PHE A 569 13.88 -1.19 -7.91
C PHE A 569 14.40 -0.46 -9.16
N LEU A 570 13.47 0.14 -9.91
CA LEU A 570 13.81 0.95 -11.09
C LEU A 570 14.70 2.15 -10.73
N GLY A 571 15.68 2.45 -11.59
CA GLY A 571 16.67 3.53 -11.39
C GLY A 571 17.74 3.27 -10.32
N ARG A 572 17.60 2.24 -9.48
CA ARG A 572 18.57 1.85 -8.44
C ARG A 572 19.30 0.55 -8.73
N ASP A 573 18.69 -0.29 -9.56
CA ASP A 573 19.33 -1.44 -10.19
C ASP A 573 19.87 -1.03 -11.57
N THR A 574 21.17 -0.74 -11.63
CA THR A 574 21.87 -0.45 -12.89
C THR A 574 22.12 -1.69 -13.75
N SER A 575 21.75 -2.88 -13.25
CA SER A 575 21.95 -4.19 -13.91
C SER A 575 20.68 -4.84 -14.46
N ALA A 576 19.49 -4.27 -14.22
CA ALA A 576 18.21 -4.86 -14.64
C ALA A 576 18.05 -6.34 -14.23
N ASP A 577 18.55 -6.73 -13.04
CA ASP A 577 18.38 -8.05 -12.48
C ASP A 577 17.49 -7.97 -11.23
N VAL A 578 16.19 -8.16 -11.43
CA VAL A 578 15.15 -8.21 -10.38
C VAL A 578 15.42 -9.25 -9.28
N ARG A 579 16.37 -10.17 -9.48
CA ARG A 579 16.79 -11.16 -8.47
C ARG A 579 17.81 -10.59 -7.48
N GLN A 580 18.40 -9.44 -7.77
CA GLN A 580 19.48 -8.87 -6.97
C GLN A 580 19.06 -8.53 -5.52
N TYR A 581 17.77 -8.28 -5.29
CA TYR A 581 17.21 -7.99 -3.99
C TYR A 581 16.05 -8.94 -3.69
N GLN A 582 16.29 -9.93 -2.84
CA GLN A 582 15.34 -10.94 -2.38
C GLN A 582 14.83 -10.56 -0.97
N ILE A 583 13.76 -9.77 -0.93
CA ILE A 583 13.20 -9.18 0.29
C ILE A 583 11.69 -9.46 0.31
N ASN A 584 11.17 -9.92 1.45
CA ASN A 584 9.73 -10.13 1.67
C ASN A 584 9.35 -9.72 3.10
N PHE A 585 8.11 -10.01 3.53
CA PHE A 585 7.68 -9.68 4.89
C PHE A 585 8.43 -10.47 5.98
N TYR A 586 9.02 -11.63 5.65
CA TYR A 586 9.89 -12.35 6.59
C TYR A 586 11.14 -11.54 6.95
N SER A 587 11.62 -10.67 6.04
CA SER A 587 12.77 -9.81 6.30
C SER A 587 12.51 -8.74 7.35
N SER A 588 11.25 -8.36 7.57
CA SER A 588 10.83 -7.38 8.57
C SER A 588 10.18 -8.02 9.80
N PHE A 589 9.40 -9.08 9.62
CA PHE A 589 8.50 -9.67 10.62
C PHE A 589 8.81 -11.15 10.89
N SER A 590 10.08 -11.55 10.88
CA SER A 590 10.47 -12.96 11.02
C SER A 590 9.78 -13.69 12.20
N PRO A 591 9.77 -13.17 13.45
CA PRO A 591 9.08 -13.83 14.55
C PRO A 591 7.57 -13.96 14.34
N ALA A 592 6.91 -12.90 13.87
CA ALA A 592 5.47 -12.90 13.63
C ALA A 592 5.07 -13.84 12.49
N MET A 593 5.84 -13.87 11.40
CA MET A 593 5.65 -14.80 10.28
C MET A 593 5.83 -16.25 10.71
N GLN A 594 6.81 -16.55 11.56
CA GLN A 594 7.01 -17.89 12.10
C GLN A 594 5.83 -18.35 12.96
N GLY A 595 5.37 -17.52 13.89
CA GLY A 595 4.21 -17.84 14.71
C GLY A 595 2.93 -17.96 13.89
N PHE A 596 2.75 -17.10 12.89
CA PHE A 596 1.62 -17.14 11.97
C PHE A 596 1.57 -18.45 11.17
N PHE A 597 2.64 -18.83 10.46
CA PHE A 597 2.63 -20.08 9.68
C PHE A 597 2.58 -21.32 10.56
N ARG A 598 3.24 -21.31 11.72
CA ARG A 598 3.11 -22.39 12.71
C ARG A 598 1.66 -22.57 13.13
N GLY A 599 0.95 -21.47 13.43
CA GLY A 599 -0.46 -21.53 13.81
C GLY A 599 -1.35 -21.97 12.67
N LEU A 600 -1.06 -21.52 11.44
CA LEU A 600 -1.83 -21.88 10.25
C LEU A 600 -1.71 -23.37 9.91
N TRP A 601 -0.48 -23.92 9.90
CA TRP A 601 -0.25 -25.34 9.60
C TRP A 601 -0.61 -26.27 10.75
N GLY A 602 -0.53 -25.77 11.98
CA GLY A 602 -0.87 -26.51 13.20
C GLY A 602 -2.35 -26.44 13.60
N ASP A 603 -3.19 -25.70 12.86
CA ASP A 603 -4.60 -25.44 13.21
C ASP A 603 -4.75 -24.77 14.61
N ASP A 604 -3.75 -23.99 15.01
CA ASP A 604 -3.73 -23.27 16.30
C ASP A 604 -4.36 -21.89 16.17
N TRP A 605 -5.69 -21.86 16.20
CA TRP A 605 -6.48 -20.64 16.13
C TRP A 605 -6.29 -19.73 17.34
N SER A 606 -5.74 -20.24 18.45
CA SER A 606 -5.45 -19.40 19.60
C SER A 606 -4.43 -18.31 19.28
N VAL A 607 -3.56 -18.54 18.29
CA VAL A 607 -2.52 -17.59 17.86
C VAL A 607 -2.99 -16.67 16.74
N ILE A 608 -3.62 -17.22 15.68
CA ILE A 608 -3.79 -16.48 14.42
C ILE A 608 -5.20 -15.94 14.18
N ALA A 609 -6.21 -16.50 14.84
CA ALA A 609 -7.59 -16.24 14.48
C ALA A 609 -8.12 -14.94 15.10
N PRO A 610 -9.12 -14.28 14.50
CA PRO A 610 -9.73 -13.10 15.11
C PRO A 610 -10.50 -13.44 16.39
N ARG A 611 -10.79 -12.39 17.17
CA ARG A 611 -11.63 -12.39 18.37
C ARG A 611 -12.78 -11.43 18.18
N SER A 612 -13.92 -11.72 18.81
CA SER A 612 -15.03 -10.75 18.86
C SER A 612 -14.88 -9.82 20.06
N GLN A 613 -14.98 -8.50 19.80
CA GLN A 613 -15.19 -7.48 20.81
C GLN A 613 -16.47 -6.71 20.46
N GLY A 614 -17.58 -7.06 21.10
CA GLY A 614 -18.89 -6.50 20.74
C GLY A 614 -19.31 -6.97 19.35
N ARG A 615 -19.44 -6.03 18.39
CA ARG A 615 -19.75 -6.33 16.99
C ARG A 615 -18.51 -6.41 16.10
N GLU A 616 -17.35 -6.00 16.59
CA GLU A 616 -16.14 -5.89 15.78
C GLU A 616 -15.25 -7.14 15.90
N LEU A 617 -14.54 -7.42 14.82
CA LEU A 617 -13.50 -8.44 14.77
C LEU A 617 -12.12 -7.81 15.02
N ILE A 618 -11.46 -8.26 16.08
CA ILE A 618 -10.08 -7.90 16.39
C ILE A 618 -9.17 -9.01 15.89
N TYR A 619 -8.17 -8.62 15.09
CA TYR A 619 -7.16 -9.54 14.58
C TYR A 619 -5.86 -9.42 15.39
N PRO A 620 -5.07 -10.50 15.50
CA PRO A 620 -3.79 -10.47 16.21
C PRO A 620 -2.84 -9.37 15.71
N THR A 621 -2.16 -8.69 16.62
CA THR A 621 -1.05 -7.77 16.28
C THR A 621 0.20 -8.57 15.87
N PRO A 622 1.19 -7.94 15.21
CA PRO A 622 2.44 -8.62 14.90
C PRO A 622 3.16 -9.18 16.13
N ALA A 623 3.15 -8.49 17.29
CA ALA A 623 3.75 -9.08 18.50
C ALA A 623 2.94 -10.25 19.06
N GLN A 624 1.62 -10.25 18.94
CA GLN A 624 0.80 -11.41 19.32
C GLN A 624 1.12 -12.62 18.45
N LEU A 625 1.28 -12.41 17.15
CA LEU A 625 1.76 -13.44 16.23
C LEU A 625 3.20 -13.88 16.57
N ALA A 626 4.04 -13.00 17.08
CA ALA A 626 5.39 -13.33 17.54
C ALA A 626 5.44 -14.05 18.91
N GLY A 627 4.30 -14.28 19.57
CA GLY A 627 4.20 -15.05 20.81
C GLY A 627 3.59 -14.30 22.01
N ALA A 628 3.16 -13.04 21.85
CA ALA A 628 2.38 -12.37 22.90
C ALA A 628 0.95 -12.93 22.98
N THR A 629 0.39 -12.99 24.18
CA THR A 629 -0.94 -13.58 24.39
C THR A 629 -2.06 -12.66 23.90
N MET A 630 -3.05 -13.23 23.20
CA MET A 630 -4.31 -12.56 22.86
C MET A 630 -5.47 -13.13 23.69
N THR A 631 -6.24 -12.26 24.36
CA THR A 631 -7.37 -12.68 25.19
C THR A 631 -8.64 -12.87 24.36
N GLY A 632 -9.59 -13.68 24.86
CA GLY A 632 -10.86 -13.97 24.18
C GLY A 632 -10.86 -15.29 23.40
N THR A 633 -12.04 -15.73 22.98
CA THR A 633 -12.23 -17.00 22.26
C THR A 633 -12.00 -16.81 20.75
N PRO A 634 -11.12 -17.60 20.10
CA PRO A 634 -10.87 -17.53 18.66
C PRO A 634 -12.13 -17.79 17.84
N ILE A 635 -12.34 -17.02 16.78
CA ILE A 635 -13.34 -17.31 15.73
C ILE A 635 -12.64 -18.04 14.60
N GLU A 636 -13.13 -19.21 14.25
CA GLU A 636 -12.55 -20.03 13.20
C GLU A 636 -12.40 -19.25 11.88
N PRO A 637 -11.16 -19.07 11.38
CA PRO A 637 -10.88 -18.20 10.25
C PRO A 637 -11.24 -18.80 8.89
N ASN A 638 -11.87 -19.99 8.84
CA ASN A 638 -12.06 -20.80 7.64
C ASN A 638 -10.77 -20.87 6.78
N ALA A 639 -9.69 -21.37 7.39
CA ALA A 639 -8.41 -21.63 6.74
C ALA A 639 -8.32 -23.11 6.36
N SER A 640 -8.96 -23.47 5.25
CA SER A 640 -9.06 -24.86 4.76
C SER A 640 -7.68 -25.49 4.53
N PHE A 641 -7.64 -26.83 4.41
CA PHE A 641 -6.42 -27.57 4.06
C PHE A 641 -5.74 -27.01 2.80
N SER A 642 -6.51 -26.53 1.82
CA SER A 642 -5.96 -25.89 0.64
C SER A 642 -5.14 -24.65 1.00
N ILE A 643 -5.68 -23.73 1.81
CA ILE A 643 -4.92 -22.53 2.24
C ILE A 643 -3.67 -22.91 3.05
N GLN A 644 -3.75 -23.94 3.88
CA GLN A 644 -2.58 -24.49 4.59
C GLN A 644 -1.54 -25.04 3.62
N LEU A 645 -1.94 -25.79 2.60
CA LEU A 645 -1.04 -26.33 1.58
C LEU A 645 -0.39 -25.21 0.75
N TYR A 646 -1.18 -24.24 0.30
CA TYR A 646 -0.70 -23.06 -0.43
C TYR A 646 0.35 -22.28 0.37
N SER A 647 0.06 -22.01 1.64
CA SER A 647 1.01 -21.35 2.54
C SER A 647 2.26 -22.16 2.80
N ALA A 648 2.17 -23.48 2.98
CA ALA A 648 3.32 -24.35 3.13
C ALA A 648 4.21 -24.35 1.88
N VAL A 649 3.62 -24.48 0.70
CA VAL A 649 4.34 -24.51 -0.59
C VAL A 649 5.09 -23.20 -0.82
N TYR A 650 4.42 -22.05 -0.74
CA TYR A 650 5.05 -20.76 -1.03
C TYR A 650 6.04 -20.34 0.07
N ALA A 651 5.71 -20.50 1.35
CA ALA A 651 6.63 -20.17 2.43
C ALA A 651 7.92 -21.00 2.35
N MET A 652 7.81 -22.31 2.10
CA MET A 652 8.98 -23.21 2.02
C MET A 652 9.79 -23.00 0.73
N ALA A 653 9.15 -22.56 -0.35
CA ALA A 653 9.83 -22.23 -1.60
C ALA A 653 10.59 -20.91 -1.50
N TRP A 654 9.91 -19.84 -1.07
CA TRP A 654 10.34 -18.46 -1.25
C TRP A 654 11.01 -17.82 -0.05
N ILE A 655 10.59 -18.09 1.20
CA ILE A 655 11.25 -17.48 2.38
C ILE A 655 12.76 -17.79 2.42
N PRO A 656 13.21 -19.04 2.16
CA PRO A 656 14.64 -19.34 2.19
C PRO A 656 15.45 -18.77 1.01
N GLU A 657 14.83 -18.04 0.07
CA GLU A 657 15.56 -17.23 -0.91
C GLU A 657 16.13 -15.94 -0.32
N THR A 658 15.53 -15.44 0.77
CA THR A 658 16.02 -14.26 1.48
C THR A 658 17.33 -14.54 2.23
N PHE A 659 17.74 -13.65 3.14
CA PHE A 659 18.91 -13.87 3.98
C PHE A 659 18.77 -15.10 4.91
N ASP A 660 17.55 -15.55 5.24
CA ASP A 660 17.32 -16.61 6.23
C ASP A 660 17.03 -17.98 5.61
N ARG A 661 18.08 -18.80 5.51
CA ARG A 661 17.98 -20.19 5.05
C ARG A 661 17.55 -21.18 6.12
N SER A 662 17.52 -20.77 7.39
CA SER A 662 17.20 -21.63 8.53
C SER A 662 15.69 -21.81 8.73
N PHE A 663 14.85 -21.02 8.05
CA PHE A 663 13.40 -21.23 8.02
C PHE A 663 13.04 -22.69 7.68
N PHE A 664 13.71 -23.29 6.69
CA PHE A 664 13.48 -24.69 6.33
C PHE A 664 13.80 -25.67 7.47
N GLN A 665 14.80 -25.38 8.30
CA GLN A 665 15.17 -26.22 9.43
C GLN A 665 14.14 -26.08 10.55
N ARG A 666 13.71 -24.85 10.85
CA ARG A 666 12.69 -24.57 11.88
C ARG A 666 11.30 -25.08 11.52
N SER A 667 10.96 -25.10 10.23
CA SER A 667 9.66 -25.58 9.72
C SER A 667 9.57 -27.10 9.56
N ARG A 668 10.65 -27.86 9.81
CA ARG A 668 10.60 -29.33 9.83
C ARG A 668 9.96 -29.83 11.12
N ILE A 669 9.34 -31.01 11.04
CA ILE A 669 8.96 -31.77 12.24
C ILE A 669 10.24 -32.38 12.82
N TRP A 670 10.52 -32.08 14.09
CA TRP A 670 11.63 -32.65 14.85
C TRP A 670 11.17 -33.05 16.26
N VAL A 671 11.95 -33.91 16.91
CA VAL A 671 11.67 -34.41 18.26
C VAL A 671 12.45 -33.58 19.27
N ARG A 672 11.76 -32.99 20.25
CA ARG A 672 12.39 -32.23 21.34
C ARG A 672 13.32 -33.12 22.17
N GLY A 673 14.56 -32.68 22.39
CA GLY A 673 15.64 -33.46 22.98
C GLY A 673 16.30 -34.49 22.03
N GLY A 674 15.90 -34.54 20.77
CA GLY A 674 16.44 -35.44 19.75
C GLY A 674 17.66 -34.87 19.03
N ALA A 675 18.36 -35.72 18.26
CA ALA A 675 19.54 -35.29 17.47
C ALA A 675 19.20 -34.28 16.36
N ASP A 676 17.93 -34.25 15.93
CA ASP A 676 17.40 -33.34 14.92
C ASP A 676 16.72 -32.09 15.53
N GLU A 677 16.80 -31.90 16.86
CA GLU A 677 16.26 -30.71 17.52
C GLU A 677 16.94 -29.45 17.02
N VAL A 678 16.12 -28.50 16.56
CA VAL A 678 16.58 -27.17 16.16
C VAL A 678 16.37 -26.24 17.34
N THR A 679 17.44 -25.69 17.88
CA THR A 679 17.36 -24.63 18.90
C THR A 679 16.75 -23.38 18.24
N PRO A 680 15.63 -22.84 18.77
CA PRO A 680 14.95 -21.66 18.22
C PRO A 680 15.87 -20.45 18.02
#